data_AF-A0ABD2WPM6-F1
#
_entry.id   AF-A0ABD2WPM6-F1
#
_cell.length_a   1.000
_cell.length_b   1.000
_cell.length_c   1.000
_cell.angle_alpha   90.00
_cell.angle_beta   90.00
_cell.angle_gamma   90.00
#
_symmetry.space_group_name_H-M   'P 1'
#
loop_
_entity.id
_entity.type
_entity.pdbx_description
1 polymer ?
#
loop_
_entity_poly.entity_id
_entity_poly.type
_entity_poly.pdbx_seq_one_letter_code
_entity_poly.pdbx_strand_id
1 'polypeptide(L)'
;MSEIVYPSGCRPVTDDLGPDELIRRLKTLAHTLQAMGQDEGMYQQYIPLALHLAEDCFLQHQSKDVQLLIACCIADVLRVYAPEAPYKDPDQVKTIFFFLIKQLSGLKDPKDPAFKRYFYLLENLAYVKSFNMCFELDDCQDIFCALFSLMFKIVNDEHSGKVKSFMLDVLCPLITESDIVSNELLDIILINVVEPNKTQRKNAYSLAKDLVVKCSDTLETYIQAFFNQVLLLGKEEKSLQISNKVYDLIYELNHICPSVLLSVLPQLECKLKSSNEQERLGAVGLLSRMFSEKGSQLAVQHPQLWRAFLGRFNDISVSIRIKCVQYSMHFLLNHPELRKDITDTLKMRQHDADENVRYEVVMAIVTTARKDFEVVSDSEDLLEFVKERTLDKKFKIRREAMTGLAMIYKKHLNDADVPQATKKAVTWIKDKILHGYYMSGMEDRLLVERLLNTCLVPYQSSAEDRMKKLYHLLGTIDDHASKAFVELQKHQLAVRRAVTEWVELIKKSEASNTSEPQAKIVQISRFLPEPMKVQEFLQKFCAHLKKDPVLMQGMETILKPKVTCKDCAEAITVVLKKLGQPVMTNLYYNTIKMLLERISSVMIDEEAIRVLIGYVLDCLKGGNVIEEVGLNPNNAGEKGLRLLLMLSFVFAPHFLSDDILLQLKQLLELEDEMVAPLVLSIFTFLGKYKPLCEVSVDITNQLIPICKNYVESGTPKQSKQAIRCLFINMVDNHDTIFPALIESIKNALNPSSADYRTAIVALGHIAYNLPEKYHQQIKVMVSRKIVKELLVKETSEQTHESEEDWCREEELPEETRCRLEGLKCMGRWLLGLKNDIQSAQKTFRMLNAFIINRGDLLQQNKLSKAEMSWLRLQAGCTMLKICEQKGVGDQYTADQFYNLSQLISDEVLQVRETFCHKLHKGLGRGIPNKCLPLDFMGYYALGGKEQNKKLKSLLKTYMNTDISKRRDYVKSLSLGTVERAMGKLPHILPDYMLVFAVPILAHDPDFTSYTNVEHLKIVQQCLWFILEPLITKNEFYCFSFYKNLIERMKNHKDVVKPDDDSMNYKLWAVCDMAMNVIFSKTTNYDMKEFPSETRIPTMYFKRSDEIITNTKNYLPAELQINMNNPKSKGSSMNSVIERPTRKTKIKVKEAGIGPNETDARLRDDEMKYIDAQPSEASETKIHLPIDDDDNDQEPPAKRPHKETNKIK
;
A
#
# COMPACT_ATOMS: atom_id res chain seq x y z
N MET A 1 -54.75 79.03 19.92
CA MET A 1 -55.34 78.05 18.99
C MET A 1 -55.75 78.79 17.74
N SER A 2 -55.05 78.56 16.62
CA SER A 2 -55.57 78.85 15.29
C SER A 2 -56.77 77.94 15.02
N GLU A 3 -57.82 78.49 14.41
CA GLU A 3 -59.04 77.73 14.10
C GLU A 3 -58.74 76.60 13.10
N ILE A 4 -59.09 75.36 13.44
CA ILE A 4 -58.77 74.19 12.62
C ILE A 4 -59.74 74.13 11.44
N VAL A 5 -59.24 74.42 10.24
CA VAL A 5 -60.02 74.34 8.99
C VAL A 5 -60.10 72.88 8.54
N TYR A 6 -61.31 72.42 8.18
CA TYR A 6 -61.58 71.08 7.67
C TYR A 6 -61.97 71.09 6.19
N PRO A 7 -61.52 70.11 5.38
CA PRO A 7 -61.95 69.98 3.99
C PRO A 7 -63.48 69.84 3.83
N SER A 8 -64.01 70.31 2.71
CA SER A 8 -65.46 70.28 2.41
C SER A 8 -66.05 68.87 2.53
N GLY A 9 -67.04 68.71 3.41
CA GLY A 9 -67.67 67.41 3.71
C GLY A 9 -67.10 66.67 4.93
N CYS A 10 -65.95 67.11 5.46
CA CYS A 10 -65.40 66.62 6.72
C CYS A 10 -66.02 67.35 7.93
N ARG A 11 -66.07 66.67 9.08
CA ARG A 11 -66.52 67.23 10.36
C ARG A 11 -65.36 67.27 11.36
N PRO A 12 -65.39 68.14 12.38
CA PRO A 12 -64.36 68.20 13.41
C PRO A 12 -64.07 66.85 14.06
N VAL A 13 -62.79 66.59 14.30
CA VAL A 13 -62.24 65.36 14.90
C VAL A 13 -61.64 65.77 16.24
N THR A 14 -62.18 65.27 17.34
CA THR A 14 -61.76 65.61 18.71
C THR A 14 -61.69 64.35 19.59
N ASP A 15 -60.96 64.42 20.69
CA ASP A 15 -60.66 63.30 21.60
C ASP A 15 -61.84 62.89 22.50
N ASP A 16 -62.81 63.79 22.69
CA ASP A 16 -64.07 63.55 23.40
C ASP A 16 -65.10 62.71 22.61
N LEU A 17 -64.84 62.45 21.32
CA LEU A 17 -65.75 61.69 20.47
C LEU A 17 -65.70 60.18 20.75
N GLY A 18 -66.88 59.57 20.89
CA GLY A 18 -67.01 58.11 20.95
C GLY A 18 -66.40 57.41 19.72
N PRO A 19 -65.76 56.23 19.90
CA PRO A 19 -64.87 55.64 18.91
C PRO A 19 -65.52 55.37 17.54
N ASP A 20 -66.81 55.00 17.50
CA ASP A 20 -67.50 54.72 16.23
C ASP A 20 -67.75 55.98 15.39
N GLU A 21 -68.11 57.10 16.02
CA GLU A 21 -68.30 58.39 15.34
C GLU A 21 -66.93 58.99 14.94
N LEU A 22 -65.91 58.83 15.79
CA LEU A 22 -64.53 59.20 15.47
C LEU A 22 -64.02 58.44 14.22
N ILE A 23 -64.19 57.12 14.18
CA ILE A 23 -63.87 56.27 13.02
C ILE A 23 -64.67 56.70 11.78
N ARG A 24 -65.96 57.06 11.93
CA ARG A 24 -66.79 57.52 10.81
C ARG A 24 -66.26 58.83 10.21
N ARG A 25 -65.91 59.82 11.04
CA ARG A 25 -65.35 61.11 10.59
C ARG A 25 -63.98 60.92 9.95
N LEU A 26 -63.10 60.13 10.59
CA LEU A 26 -61.79 59.82 10.06
C LEU A 26 -61.83 59.04 8.73
N LYS A 27 -62.82 58.15 8.51
CA LYS A 27 -63.02 57.50 7.19
C LYS A 27 -63.33 58.51 6.09
N THR A 28 -64.16 59.52 6.37
CA THR A 28 -64.47 60.59 5.42
C THR A 28 -63.25 61.48 5.17
N LEU A 29 -62.52 61.83 6.23
CA LEU A 29 -61.32 62.66 6.14
C LEU A 29 -60.20 61.97 5.35
N ALA A 30 -59.90 60.71 5.65
CA ALA A 30 -58.91 59.91 4.92
C ALA A 30 -59.24 59.81 3.43
N HIS A 31 -60.51 59.59 3.08
CA HIS A 31 -60.92 59.55 1.66
C HIS A 31 -60.77 60.91 0.96
N THR A 32 -61.03 62.01 1.68
CA THR A 32 -60.90 63.37 1.14
C THR A 32 -59.43 63.77 0.95
N LEU A 33 -58.55 63.40 1.90
CA LEU A 33 -57.10 63.61 1.78
C LEU A 33 -56.49 62.73 0.68
N GLN A 34 -56.93 61.46 0.56
CA GLN A 34 -56.53 60.56 -0.53
C GLN A 34 -56.89 61.10 -1.92
N ALA A 35 -58.01 61.80 -2.06
CA ALA A 35 -58.43 62.40 -3.33
C ALA A 35 -57.71 63.74 -3.66
N MET A 36 -56.98 64.32 -2.70
CA MET A 36 -56.34 65.64 -2.84
C MET A 36 -55.03 65.54 -3.64
N GLY A 37 -54.84 66.46 -4.59
CA GLY A 37 -53.62 66.60 -5.40
C GLY A 37 -52.65 67.66 -4.87
N GLN A 38 -51.40 67.62 -5.34
CA GLN A 38 -50.35 68.60 -5.01
C GLN A 38 -50.56 69.96 -5.72
N ASP A 39 -51.29 69.99 -6.85
CA ASP A 39 -51.34 71.13 -7.76
C ASP A 39 -52.41 72.20 -7.41
N GLU A 40 -53.32 71.94 -6.46
CA GLU A 40 -54.48 72.83 -6.25
C GLU A 40 -54.19 74.07 -5.37
N GLY A 41 -53.06 74.12 -4.64
CA GLY A 41 -52.68 75.22 -3.73
C GLY A 41 -53.58 75.43 -2.49
N MET A 42 -54.81 74.93 -2.54
CA MET A 42 -55.85 75.04 -1.51
C MET A 42 -55.59 74.18 -0.26
N TYR A 43 -54.47 73.46 -0.17
CA TYR A 43 -54.16 72.61 0.97
C TYR A 43 -53.50 73.35 2.14
N GLN A 44 -52.79 74.46 1.92
CA GLN A 44 -52.07 75.19 2.98
C GLN A 44 -52.98 75.64 4.15
N GLN A 45 -54.26 75.90 3.90
CA GLN A 45 -55.23 76.22 4.95
C GLN A 45 -55.48 75.07 5.95
N TYR A 46 -55.13 73.83 5.58
CA TYR A 46 -55.28 72.64 6.40
C TYR A 46 -54.04 72.29 7.23
N ILE A 47 -52.99 73.13 7.25
CA ILE A 47 -51.81 72.92 8.13
C ILE A 47 -52.20 72.73 9.60
N PRO A 48 -53.13 73.51 10.20
CA PRO A 48 -53.57 73.27 11.57
C PRO A 48 -54.22 71.89 11.77
N LEU A 49 -54.90 71.37 10.75
CA LEU A 49 -55.49 70.02 10.79
C LEU A 49 -54.41 68.93 10.65
N ALA A 50 -53.40 69.14 9.80
CA ALA A 50 -52.27 68.22 9.67
C ALA A 50 -51.50 68.05 10.99
N LEU A 51 -51.29 69.16 11.73
CA LEU A 51 -50.67 69.15 13.06
C LEU A 51 -51.58 68.49 14.11
N HIS A 52 -52.88 68.81 14.11
CA HIS A 52 -53.88 68.22 15.01
C HIS A 52 -53.97 66.70 14.88
N LEU A 53 -53.89 66.16 13.66
CA LEU A 53 -53.89 64.71 13.41
C LEU A 53 -52.63 63.99 13.93
N ALA A 54 -51.56 64.73 14.25
CA ALA A 54 -50.31 64.22 14.80
C ALA A 54 -50.18 64.41 16.32
N GLU A 55 -51.26 64.78 17.02
CA GLU A 55 -51.27 64.85 18.48
C GLU A 55 -51.30 63.46 19.14
N ASP A 56 -50.67 63.33 20.31
CA ASP A 56 -50.55 62.07 21.05
C ASP A 56 -51.90 61.39 21.36
N CYS A 57 -52.96 62.16 21.54
CA CYS A 57 -54.32 61.65 21.75
C CYS A 57 -54.79 60.74 20.59
N PHE A 58 -54.33 60.98 19.36
CA PHE A 58 -54.60 60.17 18.18
C PHE A 58 -53.54 59.10 17.93
N LEU A 59 -52.24 59.44 18.07
CA LEU A 59 -51.13 58.49 17.85
C LEU A 59 -51.15 57.33 18.88
N GLN A 60 -51.52 57.63 20.12
CA GLN A 60 -51.59 56.66 21.22
C GLN A 60 -53.01 56.14 21.50
N HIS A 61 -54.00 56.49 20.66
CA HIS A 61 -55.41 56.14 20.84
C HIS A 61 -55.66 54.62 21.00
N GLN A 62 -56.60 54.23 21.87
CA GLN A 62 -56.83 52.82 22.22
C GLN A 62 -57.33 51.95 21.05
N SER A 63 -58.11 52.52 20.13
CA SER A 63 -58.62 51.80 18.95
C SER A 63 -57.59 51.74 17.82
N LYS A 64 -57.27 50.52 17.36
CA LYS A 64 -56.40 50.27 16.20
C LYS A 64 -56.95 50.83 14.89
N ASP A 65 -58.27 50.81 14.69
CA ASP A 65 -58.89 51.36 13.48
C ASP A 65 -58.72 52.88 13.40
N VAL A 66 -58.77 53.57 14.54
CA VAL A 66 -58.44 55.00 14.64
C VAL A 66 -56.97 55.23 14.32
N GLN A 67 -56.04 54.48 14.95
CA GLN A 67 -54.61 54.62 14.65
C GLN A 67 -54.28 54.39 13.17
N LEU A 68 -54.85 53.37 12.53
CA LEU A 68 -54.64 53.09 11.11
C LEU A 68 -55.22 54.20 10.21
N LEU A 69 -56.40 54.72 10.55
CA LEU A 69 -56.98 55.86 9.83
C LEU A 69 -56.11 57.11 9.94
N ILE A 70 -55.59 57.40 11.13
CA ILE A 70 -54.67 58.52 11.38
C ILE A 70 -53.38 58.33 10.58
N ALA A 71 -52.79 57.13 10.54
CA ALA A 71 -51.62 56.85 9.71
C ALA A 71 -51.87 57.03 8.21
N CYS A 72 -53.04 56.61 7.70
CA CYS A 72 -53.41 56.88 6.30
C CYS A 72 -53.54 58.40 6.05
N CYS A 73 -54.21 59.14 6.94
CA CYS A 73 -54.32 60.60 6.83
C CYS A 73 -52.93 61.27 6.84
N ILE A 74 -52.03 60.87 7.74
CA ILE A 74 -50.67 61.41 7.83
C ILE A 74 -49.87 61.09 6.57
N ALA A 75 -49.93 59.86 6.04
CA ALA A 75 -49.28 59.53 4.77
C ALA A 75 -49.81 60.36 3.59
N ASP A 76 -51.13 60.58 3.52
CA ASP A 76 -51.71 61.48 2.51
C ASP A 76 -51.37 62.95 2.74
N VAL A 77 -51.17 63.42 3.97
CA VAL A 77 -50.59 64.75 4.24
C VAL A 77 -49.16 64.81 3.72
N LEU A 78 -48.30 63.83 4.05
CA LEU A 78 -46.92 63.78 3.53
C LEU A 78 -46.90 63.75 2.00
N ARG A 79 -47.85 63.06 1.35
CA ARG A 79 -48.04 63.06 -0.11
C ARG A 79 -48.44 64.42 -0.67
N VAL A 80 -49.47 65.07 -0.11
CA VAL A 80 -50.04 66.32 -0.64
C VAL A 80 -49.08 67.51 -0.44
N TYR A 81 -48.30 67.49 0.63
CA TYR A 81 -47.39 68.59 0.99
C TYR A 81 -45.96 68.40 0.48
N ALA A 82 -45.59 67.23 -0.06
CA ALA A 82 -44.26 67.02 -0.63
C ALA A 82 -43.94 68.10 -1.71
N PRO A 83 -42.74 68.73 -1.67
CA PRO A 83 -41.59 68.37 -0.85
C PRO A 83 -41.56 68.95 0.58
N GLU A 84 -42.33 70.00 0.90
CA GLU A 84 -42.30 70.67 2.21
C GLU A 84 -43.43 70.20 3.14
N ALA A 85 -43.17 69.15 3.93
CA ALA A 85 -44.11 68.64 4.92
C ALA A 85 -44.48 69.70 5.99
N PRO A 86 -45.71 69.68 6.55
CA PRO A 86 -46.16 70.66 7.54
C PRO A 86 -45.54 70.47 8.94
N TYR A 87 -44.88 69.34 9.18
CA TYR A 87 -44.25 68.98 10.45
C TYR A 87 -42.83 69.54 10.51
N LYS A 88 -42.61 70.54 11.40
CA LYS A 88 -41.31 71.25 11.51
C LYS A 88 -40.52 70.94 12.79
N ASP A 89 -41.14 70.23 13.74
CA ASP A 89 -40.53 69.85 15.01
C ASP A 89 -39.87 68.45 14.87
N PRO A 90 -38.54 68.32 15.02
CA PRO A 90 -37.83 67.04 14.89
C PRO A 90 -38.39 65.93 15.79
N ASP A 91 -38.79 66.24 17.03
CA ASP A 91 -39.35 65.24 17.97
C ASP A 91 -40.74 64.77 17.53
N GLN A 92 -41.56 65.68 16.97
CA GLN A 92 -42.84 65.33 16.36
C GLN A 92 -42.65 64.44 15.12
N VAL A 93 -41.70 64.78 14.24
CA VAL A 93 -41.38 63.99 13.03
C VAL A 93 -40.90 62.58 13.42
N LYS A 94 -39.98 62.47 14.39
CA LYS A 94 -39.51 61.20 14.96
C LYS A 94 -40.68 60.36 15.49
N THR A 95 -41.57 60.97 16.27
CA THR A 95 -42.76 60.30 16.84
C THR A 95 -43.72 59.82 15.75
N ILE A 96 -43.97 60.62 14.71
CA ILE A 96 -44.79 60.26 13.55
C ILE A 96 -44.19 59.03 12.84
N PHE A 97 -42.89 59.00 12.54
CA PHE A 97 -42.31 57.87 11.81
C PHE A 97 -42.25 56.58 12.63
N PHE A 98 -42.00 56.63 13.95
CA PHE A 98 -42.17 55.46 14.81
C PHE A 98 -43.62 54.97 14.87
N PHE A 99 -44.61 55.88 14.85
CA PHE A 99 -46.02 55.52 14.75
C PHE A 99 -46.37 54.89 13.39
N LEU A 100 -45.85 55.41 12.28
CA LEU A 100 -46.03 54.82 10.94
C LEU A 100 -45.40 53.41 10.87
N ILE A 101 -44.19 53.22 11.40
CA ILE A 101 -43.56 51.90 11.56
C ILE A 101 -44.46 50.97 12.39
N LYS A 102 -44.98 51.43 13.54
CA LYS A 102 -45.91 50.66 14.37
C LYS A 102 -47.16 50.23 13.58
N GLN A 103 -47.74 51.09 12.73
CA GLN A 103 -48.88 50.70 11.89
C GLN A 103 -48.50 49.74 10.75
N LEU A 104 -47.32 49.87 10.14
CA LEU A 104 -46.84 48.93 9.12
C LEU A 104 -46.73 47.49 9.65
N SER A 105 -46.70 47.27 10.97
CA SER A 105 -46.79 45.92 11.56
C SER A 105 -48.10 45.18 11.22
N GLY A 106 -49.17 45.90 10.89
CA GLY A 106 -50.44 45.34 10.41
C GLY A 106 -50.36 44.65 9.04
N LEU A 107 -49.29 44.88 8.27
CA LEU A 107 -49.02 44.10 7.05
C LEU A 107 -48.72 42.62 7.33
N LYS A 108 -48.47 42.21 8.58
CA LYS A 108 -48.08 40.83 8.92
C LYS A 108 -49.07 39.78 8.46
N ASP A 109 -50.37 40.05 8.49
CA ASP A 109 -51.43 39.11 8.10
C ASP A 109 -52.21 39.61 6.88
N PRO A 110 -51.96 39.06 5.66
CA PRO A 110 -52.71 39.43 4.46
C PRO A 110 -54.21 39.11 4.48
N LYS A 111 -54.69 38.35 5.47
CA LYS A 111 -56.11 38.01 5.65
C LYS A 111 -56.85 38.96 6.58
N ASP A 112 -56.14 39.88 7.26
CA ASP A 112 -56.76 40.91 8.09
C ASP A 112 -57.74 41.76 7.22
N PRO A 113 -59.01 41.97 7.63
CA PRO A 113 -59.95 42.83 6.92
C PRO A 113 -59.42 44.25 6.66
N ALA A 114 -58.51 44.75 7.52
CA ALA A 114 -57.84 46.02 7.37
C ALA A 114 -56.58 45.98 6.47
N PHE A 115 -56.13 44.81 6.00
CA PHE A 115 -54.91 44.66 5.19
C PHE A 115 -54.87 45.58 3.97
N LYS A 116 -56.02 45.82 3.29
CA LYS A 116 -56.09 46.78 2.16
C LYS A 116 -55.64 48.20 2.53
N ARG A 117 -55.84 48.62 3.78
CA ARG A 117 -55.43 49.93 4.30
C ARG A 117 -53.96 49.95 4.69
N TYR A 118 -53.45 48.89 5.32
CA TYR A 118 -52.01 48.74 5.58
C TYR A 118 -51.21 48.65 4.26
N PHE A 119 -51.76 47.98 3.23
CA PHE A 119 -51.18 47.94 1.89
C PHE A 119 -51.15 49.32 1.24
N TYR A 120 -52.26 50.05 1.27
CA TYR A 120 -52.33 51.44 0.79
C TYR A 120 -51.33 52.35 1.52
N LEU A 121 -51.21 52.20 2.85
CA LEU A 121 -50.23 52.95 3.64
C LEU A 121 -48.79 52.69 3.17
N LEU A 122 -48.42 51.43 2.94
CA LEU A 122 -47.12 51.06 2.39
C LEU A 122 -46.91 51.62 0.97
N GLU A 123 -47.89 51.47 0.09
CA GLU A 123 -47.87 51.95 -1.30
C GLU A 123 -47.68 53.47 -1.37
N ASN A 124 -48.38 54.22 -0.52
CA ASN A 124 -48.27 55.69 -0.44
C ASN A 124 -46.90 56.12 0.09
N LEU A 125 -46.45 55.56 1.24
CA LEU A 125 -45.14 55.86 1.82
C LEU A 125 -43.97 55.49 0.89
N ALA A 126 -44.12 54.44 0.09
CA ALA A 126 -43.16 54.03 -0.95
C ALA A 126 -43.13 55.02 -2.11
N TYR A 127 -44.30 55.35 -2.67
CA TYR A 127 -44.42 56.23 -3.85
C TYR A 127 -43.89 57.64 -3.58
N VAL A 128 -44.14 58.16 -2.38
CA VAL A 128 -43.69 59.50 -1.94
C VAL A 128 -42.25 59.49 -1.41
N LYS A 129 -41.66 58.31 -1.17
CA LYS A 129 -40.43 58.12 -0.39
C LYS A 129 -40.47 58.84 0.97
N SER A 130 -41.60 58.79 1.67
CA SER A 130 -41.84 59.66 2.84
C SER A 130 -40.77 59.55 3.94
N PHE A 131 -40.15 58.38 4.12
CA PHE A 131 -39.09 58.15 5.10
C PHE A 131 -37.78 58.92 4.81
N ASN A 132 -37.60 59.47 3.61
CA ASN A 132 -36.46 60.35 3.30
C ASN A 132 -36.46 61.62 4.16
N MET A 133 -37.62 62.06 4.66
CA MET A 133 -37.72 63.18 5.60
C MET A 133 -36.94 62.92 6.90
N CYS A 134 -36.68 61.66 7.25
CA CYS A 134 -35.90 61.31 8.43
C CYS A 134 -34.41 61.65 8.30
N PHE A 135 -33.86 61.92 7.11
CA PHE A 135 -32.42 62.18 6.94
C PHE A 135 -31.94 63.43 7.70
N GLU A 136 -32.82 64.40 7.94
CA GLU A 136 -32.51 65.63 8.70
C GLU A 136 -32.57 65.45 10.24
N LEU A 137 -32.86 64.24 10.73
CA LEU A 137 -32.95 63.94 12.17
C LEU A 137 -31.63 63.35 12.70
N ASP A 138 -31.15 63.87 13.83
CA ASP A 138 -29.94 63.36 14.52
C ASP A 138 -30.02 61.84 14.81
N ASP A 139 -31.19 61.34 15.21
CA ASP A 139 -31.45 59.93 15.52
C ASP A 139 -32.06 59.13 14.35
N CYS A 140 -31.81 59.51 13.10
CA CYS A 140 -32.40 58.86 11.91
C CYS A 140 -32.17 57.33 11.85
N GLN A 141 -31.01 56.86 12.32
CA GLN A 141 -30.63 55.45 12.30
C GLN A 141 -31.53 54.58 13.20
N ASP A 142 -32.05 55.09 14.32
CA ASP A 142 -32.97 54.35 15.19
C ASP A 142 -34.27 54.03 14.44
N ILE A 143 -34.78 55.01 13.68
CA ILE A 143 -35.99 54.88 12.85
C ILE A 143 -35.74 53.85 11.74
N PHE A 144 -34.57 53.89 11.09
CA PHE A 144 -34.21 52.93 10.05
C PHE A 144 -34.05 51.52 10.63
N CYS A 145 -33.28 51.33 11.71
CA CYS A 145 -33.13 50.05 12.39
C CYS A 145 -34.48 49.44 12.80
N ALA A 146 -35.41 50.25 13.32
CA ALA A 146 -36.76 49.80 13.66
C ALA A 146 -37.59 49.39 12.42
N LEU A 147 -37.54 50.18 11.33
CA LEU A 147 -38.25 49.90 10.07
C LEU A 147 -37.73 48.63 9.40
N PHE A 148 -36.41 48.49 9.23
CA PHE A 148 -35.79 47.30 8.62
C PHE A 148 -36.06 46.04 9.45
N SER A 149 -35.89 46.13 10.77
CA SER A 149 -36.21 45.03 11.70
C SER A 149 -37.66 44.59 11.57
N LEU A 150 -38.59 45.54 11.44
CA LEU A 150 -40.00 45.25 11.24
C LEU A 150 -40.26 44.57 9.89
N MET A 151 -39.75 45.12 8.78
CA MET A 151 -39.98 44.59 7.44
C MET A 151 -39.49 43.15 7.31
N PHE A 152 -38.27 42.85 7.77
CA PHE A 152 -37.78 41.47 7.81
C PHE A 152 -38.60 40.56 8.75
N LYS A 153 -39.17 41.10 9.83
CA LYS A 153 -39.99 40.34 10.80
C LYS A 153 -41.39 39.99 10.28
N ILE A 154 -41.99 40.85 9.45
CA ILE A 154 -43.35 40.64 8.95
C ILE A 154 -43.42 39.94 7.59
N VAL A 155 -42.39 40.10 6.74
CA VAL A 155 -42.41 39.58 5.36
C VAL A 155 -42.55 38.05 5.32
N ASN A 156 -43.55 37.56 4.58
CA ASN A 156 -43.91 36.15 4.50
C ASN A 156 -44.29 35.71 3.07
N ASP A 157 -44.74 34.47 2.94
CA ASP A 157 -45.09 33.81 1.67
C ASP A 157 -46.50 34.13 1.19
N GLU A 158 -47.38 34.62 2.06
CA GLU A 158 -48.71 35.13 1.69
C GLU A 158 -48.65 36.54 1.09
N HIS A 159 -47.51 37.24 1.21
CA HIS A 159 -47.28 38.53 0.55
C HIS A 159 -47.03 38.40 -0.95
N SER A 160 -47.84 39.13 -1.73
CA SER A 160 -47.66 39.25 -3.18
C SER A 160 -46.36 39.97 -3.56
N GLY A 161 -45.89 39.77 -4.80
CA GLY A 161 -44.71 40.45 -5.32
C GLY A 161 -44.79 41.98 -5.27
N LYS A 162 -45.99 42.57 -5.36
CA LYS A 162 -46.19 44.02 -5.20
C LYS A 162 -45.86 44.51 -3.79
N VAL A 163 -46.29 43.77 -2.76
CA VAL A 163 -45.95 44.09 -1.35
C VAL A 163 -44.43 44.10 -1.17
N LYS A 164 -43.75 43.08 -1.70
CA LYS A 164 -42.29 42.93 -1.61
C LYS A 164 -41.55 44.01 -2.42
N SER A 165 -42.10 44.44 -3.56
CA SER A 165 -41.59 45.62 -4.28
C SER A 165 -41.69 46.86 -3.41
N PHE A 166 -42.89 47.24 -2.94
CA PHE A 166 -43.04 48.46 -2.14
C PHE A 166 -42.24 48.43 -0.83
N MET A 167 -42.03 47.26 -0.22
CA MET A 167 -41.05 47.12 0.87
C MET A 167 -39.64 47.50 0.42
N LEU A 168 -39.14 46.98 -0.72
CA LEU A 168 -37.85 47.40 -1.27
C LEU A 168 -37.84 48.88 -1.68
N ASP A 169 -38.92 49.41 -2.23
CA ASP A 169 -39.00 50.77 -2.74
C ASP A 169 -39.01 51.80 -1.58
N VAL A 170 -39.43 51.40 -0.37
CA VAL A 170 -39.20 52.14 0.89
C VAL A 170 -37.77 51.95 1.41
N LEU A 171 -37.23 50.72 1.40
CA LEU A 171 -35.96 50.41 2.08
C LEU A 171 -34.71 50.83 1.28
N CYS A 172 -34.72 50.76 -0.06
CA CYS A 172 -33.55 51.06 -0.88
C CYS A 172 -33.10 52.54 -0.79
N PRO A 173 -34.00 53.55 -0.87
CA PRO A 173 -33.62 54.96 -0.71
C PRO A 173 -32.89 55.24 0.61
N LEU A 174 -33.31 54.59 1.71
CA LEU A 174 -32.72 54.77 3.04
C LEU A 174 -31.30 54.19 3.17
N ILE A 175 -30.83 53.45 2.17
CA ILE A 175 -29.43 53.03 2.04
C ILE A 175 -28.71 53.89 1.01
N THR A 176 -29.31 54.13 -0.16
CA THR A 176 -28.63 54.77 -1.29
C THR A 176 -28.57 56.30 -1.21
N GLU A 177 -29.49 56.93 -0.48
CA GLU A 177 -29.60 58.39 -0.32
C GLU A 177 -29.18 58.85 1.09
N SER A 178 -28.83 57.93 2.00
CA SER A 178 -28.36 58.23 3.36
C SER A 178 -26.84 58.47 3.40
N ASP A 179 -26.40 59.54 4.06
CA ASP A 179 -24.98 59.86 4.26
C ASP A 179 -24.25 58.82 5.14
N ILE A 180 -24.98 58.09 5.98
CA ILE A 180 -24.44 57.10 6.94
C ILE A 180 -25.31 55.84 6.95
N VAL A 181 -24.66 54.67 7.01
CA VAL A 181 -25.28 53.36 7.31
C VAL A 181 -24.60 52.79 8.55
N SER A 182 -25.34 52.58 9.63
CA SER A 182 -24.79 52.06 10.90
C SER A 182 -24.45 50.57 10.84
N ASN A 183 -23.50 50.15 11.71
CA ASN A 183 -23.19 48.72 11.91
C ASN A 183 -24.41 47.91 12.38
N GLU A 184 -25.32 48.52 13.15
CA GLU A 184 -26.55 47.86 13.61
C GLU A 184 -27.53 47.62 12.47
N LEU A 185 -27.71 48.62 11.58
CA LEU A 185 -28.50 48.46 10.37
C LEU A 185 -27.90 47.39 9.45
N LEU A 186 -26.58 47.34 9.34
CA LEU A 186 -25.87 46.31 8.58
C LEU A 186 -26.05 44.90 9.19
N ASP A 187 -26.02 44.75 10.52
CA ASP A 187 -26.35 43.49 11.21
C ASP A 187 -27.78 43.06 10.90
N ILE A 188 -28.76 43.96 11.04
CA ILE A 188 -30.18 43.69 10.75
C ILE A 188 -30.39 43.20 9.31
N ILE A 189 -29.67 43.75 8.33
CA ILE A 189 -29.75 43.32 6.92
C ILE A 189 -29.05 41.97 6.75
N LEU A 190 -27.77 41.89 7.08
CA LEU A 190 -26.88 40.79 6.72
C LEU A 190 -27.12 39.52 7.56
N ILE A 191 -27.68 39.62 8.77
CA ILE A 191 -28.03 38.44 9.56
C ILE A 191 -29.12 37.57 8.90
N ASN A 192 -29.87 38.10 7.93
CA ASN A 192 -30.84 37.34 7.15
C ASN A 192 -30.22 36.53 6.00
N VAL A 193 -28.97 36.80 5.59
CA VAL A 193 -28.31 36.07 4.49
C VAL A 193 -27.56 34.81 4.94
N VAL A 194 -27.32 34.66 6.25
CA VAL A 194 -26.59 33.52 6.85
C VAL A 194 -27.53 32.54 7.59
N GLU A 195 -27.07 31.32 7.81
CA GLU A 195 -27.82 30.33 8.58
C GLU A 195 -27.88 30.67 10.09
N PRO A 196 -28.96 30.32 10.82
CA PRO A 196 -30.14 29.56 10.35
C PRO A 196 -31.21 30.43 9.66
N ASN A 197 -31.06 31.76 9.63
CA ASN A 197 -32.08 32.67 9.12
C ASN A 197 -32.33 32.47 7.61
N LYS A 198 -31.29 32.23 6.83
CA LYS A 198 -31.38 31.91 5.39
C LYS A 198 -32.38 30.77 5.12
N THR A 199 -32.25 29.62 5.80
CA THR A 199 -33.16 28.49 5.61
C THR A 199 -34.51 28.68 6.34
N GLN A 200 -34.53 29.22 7.55
CA GLN A 200 -35.75 29.35 8.36
C GLN A 200 -36.68 30.50 7.90
N ARG A 201 -36.14 31.58 7.34
CA ARG A 201 -36.87 32.82 7.02
C ARG A 201 -36.67 33.22 5.54
N LYS A 202 -36.96 32.28 4.64
CA LYS A 202 -36.76 32.41 3.18
C LYS A 202 -37.24 33.74 2.55
N ASN A 203 -38.34 34.30 3.04
CA ASN A 203 -38.86 35.58 2.54
C ASN A 203 -38.02 36.79 2.99
N ALA A 204 -37.54 36.78 4.24
CA ALA A 204 -36.61 37.80 4.74
C ALA A 204 -35.23 37.67 4.06
N TYR A 205 -34.77 36.44 3.81
CA TYR A 205 -33.60 36.16 2.97
C TYR A 205 -33.75 36.72 1.56
N SER A 206 -34.90 36.49 0.89
CA SER A 206 -35.14 37.03 -0.46
C SER A 206 -35.12 38.55 -0.46
N LEU A 207 -35.80 39.18 0.51
CA LEU A 207 -35.81 40.64 0.64
C LEU A 207 -34.40 41.20 0.89
N ALA A 208 -33.60 40.56 1.76
CA ALA A 208 -32.24 40.96 2.06
C ALA A 208 -31.30 40.78 0.85
N LYS A 209 -31.48 39.69 0.08
CA LYS A 209 -30.77 39.45 -1.17
C LYS A 209 -31.05 40.57 -2.18
N ASP A 210 -32.32 40.85 -2.44
CA ASP A 210 -32.73 41.85 -3.44
C ASP A 210 -32.27 43.26 -3.03
N LEU A 211 -32.32 43.57 -1.73
CA LEU A 211 -31.80 44.81 -1.15
C LEU A 211 -30.27 44.95 -1.34
N VAL A 212 -29.48 43.91 -1.01
CA VAL A 212 -28.02 43.91 -1.17
C VAL A 212 -27.62 44.08 -2.64
N VAL A 213 -28.35 43.46 -3.57
CA VAL A 213 -28.10 43.62 -5.01
C VAL A 213 -28.45 45.04 -5.48
N LYS A 214 -29.65 45.55 -5.13
CA LYS A 214 -30.12 46.89 -5.54
C LYS A 214 -29.29 48.04 -4.96
N CYS A 215 -28.73 47.89 -3.77
CA CYS A 215 -27.97 48.94 -3.07
C CYS A 215 -26.46 48.65 -3.03
N SER A 216 -25.95 47.81 -3.94
CA SER A 216 -24.59 47.27 -3.88
C SER A 216 -23.50 48.34 -3.95
N ASP A 217 -23.62 49.33 -4.83
CA ASP A 217 -22.66 50.44 -4.99
C ASP A 217 -22.43 51.21 -3.67
N THR A 218 -23.50 51.45 -2.91
CA THR A 218 -23.42 52.14 -1.61
C THR A 218 -22.97 51.18 -0.51
N LEU A 219 -23.52 49.96 -0.46
CA LEU A 219 -23.22 48.98 0.58
C LEU A 219 -21.78 48.45 0.53
N GLU A 220 -21.12 48.41 -0.64
CA GLU A 220 -19.72 47.95 -0.76
C GLU A 220 -18.79 48.67 0.23
N THR A 221 -18.90 50.01 0.32
CA THR A 221 -18.01 50.81 1.19
C THR A 221 -18.22 50.47 2.68
N TYR A 222 -19.47 50.29 3.11
CA TYR A 222 -19.80 49.94 4.51
C TYR A 222 -19.44 48.49 4.84
N ILE A 223 -19.71 47.56 3.93
CA ILE A 223 -19.33 46.14 4.05
C ILE A 223 -17.80 46.00 4.12
N GLN A 224 -17.06 46.74 3.27
CA GLN A 224 -15.60 46.81 3.32
C GLN A 224 -15.11 47.36 4.66
N ALA A 225 -15.71 48.44 5.17
CA ALA A 225 -15.33 49.05 6.44
C ALA A 225 -15.55 48.09 7.62
N PHE A 226 -16.71 47.43 7.68
CA PHE A 226 -17.02 46.39 8.66
C PHE A 226 -16.00 45.25 8.62
N PHE A 227 -15.76 44.66 7.44
CA PHE A 227 -14.80 43.55 7.33
C PHE A 227 -13.36 43.98 7.64
N ASN A 228 -12.95 45.22 7.35
CA ASN A 228 -11.64 45.73 7.74
C ASN A 228 -11.49 45.80 9.27
N GLN A 229 -12.51 46.28 9.99
CA GLN A 229 -12.49 46.32 11.46
C GLN A 229 -12.41 44.92 12.07
N VAL A 230 -13.19 43.96 11.56
CA VAL A 230 -13.24 42.61 12.13
C VAL A 230 -12.05 41.75 11.69
N LEU A 231 -11.74 41.69 10.39
CA LEU A 231 -10.63 40.89 9.86
C LEU A 231 -9.27 41.52 10.20
N LEU A 232 -8.99 42.75 9.77
CA LEU A 232 -7.63 43.29 9.87
C LEU A 232 -7.32 43.88 11.25
N LEU A 233 -8.27 44.59 11.87
CA LEU A 233 -8.05 45.21 13.19
C LEU A 233 -8.40 44.30 14.38
N GLY A 234 -9.07 43.16 14.15
CA GLY A 234 -9.50 42.25 15.22
C GLY A 234 -10.51 42.86 16.19
N LYS A 235 -11.23 43.91 15.77
CA LYS A 235 -12.22 44.63 16.58
C LYS A 235 -13.60 44.02 16.38
N GLU A 236 -13.88 42.96 17.13
CA GLU A 236 -15.21 42.33 17.15
C GLU A 236 -16.17 43.09 18.08
N GLU A 237 -17.13 43.80 17.50
CA GLU A 237 -18.29 44.31 18.24
C GLU A 237 -19.21 43.13 18.59
N LYS A 238 -19.14 42.67 19.84
CA LYS A 238 -19.88 41.51 20.38
C LYS A 238 -21.39 41.73 20.49
N SER A 239 -21.86 42.96 20.33
CA SER A 239 -23.27 43.32 20.21
C SER A 239 -23.88 42.82 18.89
N LEU A 240 -23.10 42.78 17.82
CA LEU A 240 -23.56 42.40 16.48
C LEU A 240 -23.54 40.87 16.31
N GLN A 241 -24.59 40.32 15.73
CA GLN A 241 -24.69 38.88 15.47
C GLN A 241 -23.80 38.45 14.30
N ILE A 242 -23.61 39.31 13.29
CA ILE A 242 -22.78 39.05 12.12
C ILE A 242 -21.28 38.91 12.44
N SER A 243 -20.77 39.53 13.52
CA SER A 243 -19.37 39.43 13.96
C SER A 243 -18.92 37.98 14.17
N ASN A 244 -19.82 37.12 14.65
CA ASN A 244 -19.51 35.70 14.90
C ASN A 244 -19.64 34.80 13.65
N LYS A 245 -20.02 35.36 12.50
CA LYS A 245 -20.36 34.63 11.26
C LYS A 245 -19.65 35.19 10.02
N VAL A 246 -18.57 35.94 10.21
CA VAL A 246 -17.81 36.64 9.15
C VAL A 246 -17.51 35.75 7.93
N TYR A 247 -17.01 34.54 8.12
CA TYR A 247 -16.68 33.66 6.99
C TYR A 247 -17.92 33.13 6.26
N ASP A 248 -18.99 32.77 6.98
CA ASP A 248 -20.27 32.37 6.37
C ASP A 248 -20.90 33.54 5.61
N LEU A 249 -20.80 34.75 6.15
CA LEU A 249 -21.30 35.98 5.53
C LEU A 249 -20.55 36.31 4.24
N ILE A 250 -19.22 36.21 4.22
CA ILE A 250 -18.42 36.39 2.99
C ILE A 250 -18.80 35.33 1.94
N TYR A 251 -18.98 34.07 2.36
CA TYR A 251 -19.41 33.00 1.46
C TYR A 251 -20.77 33.29 0.81
N GLU A 252 -21.75 33.77 1.59
CA GLU A 252 -23.09 34.09 1.11
C GLU A 252 -23.12 35.37 0.26
N LEU A 253 -22.40 36.42 0.65
CA LEU A 253 -22.25 37.64 -0.15
C LEU A 253 -21.62 37.35 -1.52
N ASN A 254 -20.65 36.43 -1.61
CA ASN A 254 -20.08 36.00 -2.89
C ASN A 254 -21.11 35.30 -3.81
N HIS A 255 -22.17 34.71 -3.25
CA HIS A 255 -23.27 34.13 -4.05
C HIS A 255 -24.35 35.15 -4.42
N ILE A 256 -24.51 36.20 -3.61
CA ILE A 256 -25.55 37.22 -3.78
C ILE A 256 -25.06 38.33 -4.72
N CYS A 257 -23.90 38.91 -4.45
CA CYS A 257 -23.34 40.06 -5.15
C CYS A 257 -21.81 40.08 -4.99
N PRO A 258 -21.02 39.43 -5.87
CA PRO A 258 -19.56 39.34 -5.73
C PRO A 258 -18.84 40.70 -5.69
N SER A 259 -19.40 41.76 -6.29
CA SER A 259 -18.79 43.09 -6.35
C SER A 259 -18.53 43.68 -4.97
N VAL A 260 -19.47 43.53 -4.01
CA VAL A 260 -19.31 44.10 -2.65
C VAL A 260 -18.16 43.46 -1.85
N LEU A 261 -17.50 42.43 -2.39
CA LEU A 261 -16.36 41.76 -1.78
C LEU A 261 -15.02 42.08 -2.45
N LEU A 262 -14.97 42.88 -3.52
CA LEU A 262 -13.73 43.17 -4.26
C LEU A 262 -12.60 43.67 -3.35
N SER A 263 -12.93 44.58 -2.42
CA SER A 263 -12.02 45.11 -1.40
C SER A 263 -11.83 44.21 -0.16
N VAL A 264 -12.56 43.10 -0.06
CA VAL A 264 -12.49 42.12 1.05
C VAL A 264 -11.58 40.94 0.67
N LEU A 265 -11.56 40.54 -0.60
CA LEU A 265 -10.71 39.44 -1.09
C LEU A 265 -9.19 39.63 -0.79
N PRO A 266 -8.58 40.83 -0.93
CA PRO A 266 -7.20 41.05 -0.50
C PRO A 266 -6.98 40.88 1.01
N GLN A 267 -8.00 41.14 1.83
CA GLN A 267 -7.93 40.95 3.29
C GLN A 267 -7.87 39.46 3.65
N LEU A 268 -8.55 38.60 2.88
CA LEU A 268 -8.40 37.14 2.99
C LEU A 268 -6.99 36.69 2.59
N GLU A 269 -6.35 37.32 1.61
CA GLU A 269 -4.94 37.04 1.29
C GLU A 269 -4.00 37.35 2.47
N CYS A 270 -4.25 38.46 3.17
CA CYS A 270 -3.56 38.79 4.41
C CYS A 270 -3.81 37.72 5.50
N LYS A 271 -5.04 37.24 5.66
CA LYS A 271 -5.37 36.16 6.62
C LYS A 271 -4.71 34.83 6.28
N LEU A 272 -4.55 34.47 5.01
CA LEU A 272 -3.74 33.30 4.59
C LEU A 272 -2.25 33.42 4.99
N LYS A 273 -1.75 34.64 5.16
CA LYS A 273 -0.37 34.95 5.57
C LYS A 273 -0.23 35.22 7.08
N SER A 274 -1.32 35.15 7.85
CA SER A 274 -1.30 35.40 9.30
C SER A 274 -0.38 34.44 10.06
N SER A 275 0.25 34.92 11.12
CA SER A 275 1.01 34.07 12.05
C SER A 275 0.09 33.12 12.85
N ASN A 276 -1.17 33.50 13.07
CA ASN A 276 -2.14 32.71 13.82
C ASN A 276 -2.69 31.54 12.97
N GLU A 277 -2.55 30.30 13.47
CA GLU A 277 -3.06 29.09 12.81
C GLU A 277 -4.57 29.12 12.60
N GLN A 278 -5.36 29.56 13.59
CA GLN A 278 -6.83 29.54 13.50
C GLN A 278 -7.34 30.49 12.42
N GLU A 279 -6.69 31.65 12.25
CA GLU A 279 -7.00 32.59 11.18
C GLU A 279 -6.69 32.01 9.80
N ARG A 280 -5.50 31.43 9.62
CA ARG A 280 -5.13 30.77 8.36
C ARG A 280 -6.09 29.62 8.06
N LEU A 281 -6.45 28.80 9.05
CA LEU A 281 -7.37 27.68 8.89
C LEU A 281 -8.78 28.12 8.51
N GLY A 282 -9.29 29.20 9.11
CA GLY A 282 -10.58 29.82 8.75
C GLY A 282 -10.58 30.34 7.32
N ALA A 283 -9.58 31.13 6.94
CA ALA A 283 -9.43 31.64 5.57
C ALA A 283 -9.27 30.52 4.53
N VAL A 284 -8.48 29.48 4.84
CA VAL A 284 -8.35 28.29 3.97
C VAL A 284 -9.67 27.55 3.84
N GLY A 285 -10.42 27.34 4.92
CA GLY A 285 -11.71 26.63 4.90
C GLY A 285 -12.80 27.37 4.12
N LEU A 286 -12.79 28.71 4.17
CA LEU A 286 -13.66 29.55 3.34
C LEU A 286 -13.25 29.50 1.86
N LEU A 287 -11.99 29.81 1.56
CA LEU A 287 -11.51 29.90 0.18
C LEU A 287 -11.52 28.54 -0.53
N SER A 288 -11.23 27.45 0.16
CA SER A 288 -11.34 26.10 -0.43
C SER A 288 -12.77 25.79 -0.88
N ARG A 289 -13.77 26.29 -0.16
CA ARG A 289 -15.19 26.18 -0.55
C ARG A 289 -15.48 27.09 -1.76
N MET A 290 -15.15 28.37 -1.68
CA MET A 290 -15.43 29.36 -2.75
C MET A 290 -14.74 29.04 -4.08
N PHE A 291 -13.47 28.58 -4.06
CA PHE A 291 -12.72 28.27 -5.27
C PHE A 291 -13.10 26.92 -5.91
N SER A 292 -13.66 25.96 -5.15
CA SER A 292 -14.00 24.62 -5.67
C SER A 292 -15.48 24.43 -6.01
N GLU A 293 -16.28 25.48 -5.85
CA GLU A 293 -17.71 25.49 -6.13
C GLU A 293 -17.99 25.50 -7.63
N LYS A 294 -18.91 24.63 -8.09
CA LYS A 294 -19.16 24.40 -9.51
C LYS A 294 -19.55 25.71 -10.24
N GLY A 295 -18.71 26.12 -11.18
CA GLY A 295 -18.90 27.34 -11.97
C GLY A 295 -18.20 28.58 -11.40
N SER A 296 -17.56 28.49 -10.22
CA SER A 296 -16.77 29.57 -9.64
C SER A 296 -15.65 30.03 -10.59
N GLN A 297 -15.55 31.34 -10.82
CA GLN A 297 -14.48 31.97 -11.61
C GLN A 297 -13.44 32.67 -10.74
N LEU A 298 -13.54 32.55 -9.41
CA LEU A 298 -12.76 33.33 -8.45
C LEU A 298 -11.24 33.10 -8.61
N ALA A 299 -10.82 31.88 -8.94
CA ALA A 299 -9.40 31.55 -9.15
C ALA A 299 -8.81 32.21 -10.40
N VAL A 300 -9.61 32.32 -11.47
CA VAL A 300 -9.24 32.96 -12.74
C VAL A 300 -9.25 34.48 -12.60
N GLN A 301 -10.23 35.03 -11.89
CA GLN A 301 -10.37 36.47 -11.65
C GLN A 301 -9.33 37.01 -10.65
N HIS A 302 -8.97 36.24 -9.62
CA HIS A 302 -8.04 36.66 -8.56
C HIS A 302 -6.83 35.70 -8.45
N PRO A 303 -5.93 35.65 -9.47
CA PRO A 303 -4.83 34.69 -9.52
C PRO A 303 -3.77 34.89 -8.42
N GLN A 304 -3.69 36.07 -7.80
CA GLN A 304 -2.80 36.31 -6.66
C GLN A 304 -3.32 35.59 -5.39
N LEU A 305 -4.61 35.74 -5.08
CA LEU A 305 -5.28 35.05 -3.98
C LEU A 305 -5.26 33.52 -4.19
N TRP A 306 -5.47 33.06 -5.42
CA TRP A 306 -5.35 31.64 -5.79
C TRP A 306 -3.95 31.08 -5.49
N ARG A 307 -2.88 31.77 -5.91
CA ARG A 307 -1.49 31.36 -5.60
C ARG A 307 -1.20 31.39 -4.10
N ALA A 308 -1.71 32.37 -3.36
CA ALA A 308 -1.57 32.43 -1.91
C ALA A 308 -2.26 31.24 -1.22
N PHE A 309 -3.44 30.84 -1.71
CA PHE A 309 -4.17 29.66 -1.27
C PHE A 309 -3.41 28.36 -1.60
N LEU A 310 -2.93 28.17 -2.83
CA LEU A 310 -2.10 27.02 -3.21
C LEU A 310 -0.84 26.91 -2.32
N GLY A 311 -0.24 28.04 -1.94
CA GLY A 311 0.86 28.08 -0.97
C GLY A 311 0.54 27.45 0.39
N ARG A 312 -0.74 27.37 0.80
CA ARG A 312 -1.16 26.72 2.06
C ARG A 312 -1.16 25.20 2.01
N PHE A 313 -1.08 24.57 0.84
CA PHE A 313 -0.70 23.15 0.76
C PHE A 313 0.69 22.90 1.37
N ASN A 314 1.53 23.94 1.49
CA ASN A 314 2.83 23.90 2.17
C ASN A 314 2.83 24.61 3.54
N ASP A 315 1.68 24.78 4.20
CA ASP A 315 1.63 25.38 5.54
C ASP A 315 2.38 24.55 6.59
N ILE A 316 2.95 25.21 7.60
CA ILE A 316 3.59 24.55 8.74
C ILE A 316 2.61 23.64 9.50
N SER A 317 1.34 24.05 9.62
CA SER A 317 0.34 23.24 10.31
C SER A 317 -0.12 22.05 9.47
N VAL A 318 -0.17 20.88 10.11
CA VAL A 318 -0.77 19.67 9.56
C VAL A 318 -2.27 19.86 9.32
N SER A 319 -2.98 20.58 10.19
CA SER A 319 -4.44 20.76 10.12
C SER A 319 -4.86 21.51 8.84
N ILE A 320 -4.10 22.54 8.49
CA ILE A 320 -4.30 23.35 7.29
C ILE A 320 -3.99 22.54 6.02
N ARG A 321 -2.91 21.77 6.01
CA ARG A 321 -2.54 20.90 4.88
C ARG A 321 -3.58 19.81 4.62
N ILE A 322 -4.08 19.17 5.68
CA ILE A 322 -5.24 18.24 5.61
C ILE A 322 -6.44 18.94 4.96
N LYS A 323 -6.79 20.14 5.45
CA LYS A 323 -7.95 20.90 4.95
C LYS A 323 -7.81 21.25 3.46
N CYS A 324 -6.62 21.63 3.00
CA CYS A 324 -6.35 21.89 1.58
C CYS A 324 -6.56 20.63 0.71
N VAL A 325 -5.99 19.50 1.14
CA VAL A 325 -6.07 18.23 0.40
C VAL A 325 -7.51 17.69 0.32
N GLN A 326 -8.30 17.83 1.39
CA GLN A 326 -9.70 17.38 1.42
C GLN A 326 -10.59 17.98 0.31
N TYR A 327 -10.33 19.23 -0.10
CA TYR A 327 -11.08 19.87 -1.19
C TYR A 327 -10.53 19.55 -2.59
N SER A 328 -9.37 18.88 -2.70
CA SER A 328 -8.73 18.56 -4.00
C SER A 328 -9.65 17.76 -4.92
N MET A 329 -10.49 16.86 -4.38
CA MET A 329 -11.51 16.16 -5.15
C MET A 329 -12.51 17.13 -5.82
N HIS A 330 -12.94 18.18 -5.13
CA HIS A 330 -13.90 19.14 -5.70
C HIS A 330 -13.27 19.95 -6.83
N PHE A 331 -12.01 20.39 -6.68
CA PHE A 331 -11.28 21.06 -7.75
C PHE A 331 -11.13 20.16 -8.99
N LEU A 332 -10.67 18.93 -8.82
CA LEU A 332 -10.44 17.99 -9.93
C LEU A 332 -11.74 17.72 -10.74
N LEU A 333 -12.87 17.56 -10.05
CA LEU A 333 -14.18 17.31 -10.67
C LEU A 333 -14.79 18.57 -11.32
N ASN A 334 -14.78 19.71 -10.63
CA ASN A 334 -15.54 20.89 -11.03
C ASN A 334 -14.78 21.86 -11.94
N HIS A 335 -13.44 21.83 -11.93
CA HIS A 335 -12.58 22.85 -12.55
C HIS A 335 -11.46 22.22 -13.40
N PRO A 336 -11.74 21.82 -14.66
CA PRO A 336 -10.72 21.29 -15.58
C PRO A 336 -9.48 22.19 -15.70
N GLU A 337 -9.68 23.50 -15.71
CA GLU A 337 -8.65 24.53 -15.82
C GLU A 337 -7.70 24.60 -14.61
N LEU A 338 -8.14 24.15 -13.42
CA LEU A 338 -7.34 24.14 -12.19
C LEU A 338 -6.67 22.78 -11.90
N ARG A 339 -6.94 21.75 -12.71
CA ARG A 339 -6.45 20.37 -12.47
C ARG A 339 -4.93 20.31 -12.34
N LYS A 340 -4.19 21.04 -13.18
CA LYS A 340 -2.72 21.03 -13.17
C LYS A 340 -2.16 21.55 -11.83
N ASP A 341 -2.60 22.73 -11.40
CA ASP A 341 -2.18 23.35 -10.14
C ASP A 341 -2.44 22.43 -8.93
N ILE A 342 -3.56 21.72 -8.94
CA ILE A 342 -3.91 20.75 -7.89
C ILE A 342 -3.09 19.46 -7.98
N THR A 343 -2.82 18.94 -9.19
CA THR A 343 -1.93 17.78 -9.37
C THR A 343 -0.52 18.09 -8.86
N ASP A 344 0.01 19.30 -9.15
CA ASP A 344 1.33 19.73 -8.69
C ASP A 344 1.40 19.89 -7.15
N THR A 345 0.35 20.39 -6.50
CA THR A 345 0.32 20.42 -5.02
C THR A 345 0.17 19.04 -4.40
N LEU A 346 -0.66 18.16 -4.97
CA LEU A 346 -0.81 16.77 -4.54
C LEU A 346 0.50 15.97 -4.71
N LYS A 347 1.29 16.22 -5.76
CA LYS A 347 2.62 15.63 -5.98
C LYS A 347 3.56 15.87 -4.81
N MET A 348 3.53 17.08 -4.25
CA MET A 348 4.29 17.44 -3.04
C MET A 348 3.69 16.88 -1.74
N ARG A 349 2.40 16.53 -1.70
CA ARG A 349 1.70 16.01 -0.50
C ARG A 349 1.62 14.49 -0.42
N GLN A 350 1.77 13.77 -1.52
CA GLN A 350 1.88 12.31 -1.47
C GLN A 350 3.16 11.82 -0.74
N HIS A 351 4.16 12.70 -0.59
CA HIS A 351 5.39 12.49 0.17
C HIS A 351 5.44 13.23 1.52
N ASP A 352 4.31 13.71 2.04
CA ASP A 352 4.28 14.49 3.28
C ASP A 352 4.86 13.70 4.48
N ALA A 353 5.49 14.39 5.43
CA ALA A 353 5.97 13.76 6.66
C ALA A 353 4.80 13.16 7.48
N ASP A 354 3.67 13.87 7.55
CA ASP A 354 2.49 13.41 8.30
C ASP A 354 1.70 12.33 7.53
N GLU A 355 1.27 11.30 8.25
CA GLU A 355 0.53 10.19 7.66
C GLU A 355 -0.92 10.50 7.32
N ASN A 356 -1.54 11.46 8.01
CA ASN A 356 -2.91 11.85 7.72
C ASN A 356 -2.97 12.69 6.45
N VAL A 357 -1.99 13.58 6.19
CA VAL A 357 -1.91 14.31 4.92
C VAL A 357 -1.76 13.33 3.74
N ARG A 358 -0.84 12.35 3.83
CA ARG A 358 -0.69 11.30 2.81
C ARG A 358 -1.94 10.45 2.63
N TYR A 359 -2.65 10.12 3.72
CA TYR A 359 -3.92 9.41 3.68
C TYR A 359 -5.00 10.21 2.93
N GLU A 360 -5.14 11.51 3.22
CA GLU A 360 -6.12 12.37 2.55
C GLU A 360 -5.81 12.55 1.06
N VAL A 361 -4.53 12.54 0.64
CA VAL A 361 -4.17 12.57 -0.79
C VAL A 361 -4.72 11.33 -1.52
N VAL A 362 -4.53 10.14 -0.94
CA VAL A 362 -5.10 8.90 -1.49
C VAL A 362 -6.63 8.97 -1.51
N MET A 363 -7.25 9.42 -0.42
CA MET A 363 -8.71 9.57 -0.34
C MET A 363 -9.26 10.54 -1.39
N ALA A 364 -8.62 11.68 -1.61
CA ALA A 364 -9.04 12.66 -2.60
C ALA A 364 -9.01 12.09 -4.02
N ILE A 365 -7.90 11.44 -4.41
CA ILE A 365 -7.73 10.85 -5.75
C ILE A 365 -8.69 9.67 -5.94
N VAL A 366 -8.77 8.75 -4.99
CA VAL A 366 -9.65 7.56 -5.07
C VAL A 366 -11.13 7.97 -5.07
N THR A 367 -11.53 9.00 -4.30
CA THR A 367 -12.92 9.47 -4.30
C THR A 367 -13.26 10.24 -5.59
N THR A 368 -12.28 10.92 -6.20
CA THR A 368 -12.42 11.50 -7.55
C THR A 368 -12.68 10.36 -8.55
N ALA A 369 -11.76 9.41 -8.67
CA ALA A 369 -11.84 8.24 -9.56
C ALA A 369 -13.14 7.42 -9.42
N ARG A 370 -13.71 7.36 -8.21
CA ARG A 370 -15.00 6.69 -7.95
C ARG A 370 -16.21 7.45 -8.48
N LYS A 371 -16.16 8.78 -8.52
CA LYS A 371 -17.23 9.64 -9.04
C LYS A 371 -17.13 9.79 -10.55
N ASP A 372 -15.94 10.17 -11.01
CA ASP A 372 -15.60 10.34 -12.42
C ASP A 372 -14.18 9.83 -12.62
N PHE A 373 -14.02 8.83 -13.49
CA PHE A 373 -12.73 8.21 -13.73
C PHE A 373 -11.90 8.96 -14.77
N GLU A 374 -12.54 9.67 -15.71
CA GLU A 374 -11.86 10.35 -16.82
C GLU A 374 -10.87 11.39 -16.29
N VAL A 375 -11.31 12.17 -15.30
CA VAL A 375 -10.51 13.13 -14.52
C VAL A 375 -9.18 12.55 -14.02
N VAL A 376 -9.16 11.27 -13.65
CA VAL A 376 -8.00 10.60 -13.07
C VAL A 376 -7.23 9.78 -14.11
N SER A 377 -7.88 9.29 -15.18
CA SER A 377 -7.17 8.67 -16.31
C SER A 377 -6.41 9.70 -17.15
N ASP A 378 -6.95 10.91 -17.32
CA ASP A 378 -6.33 11.99 -18.10
C ASP A 378 -5.01 12.49 -17.45
N SER A 379 -4.78 12.19 -16.17
CA SER A 379 -3.59 12.56 -15.41
C SER A 379 -2.86 11.33 -14.88
N GLU A 380 -1.90 10.82 -15.66
CA GLU A 380 -1.07 9.66 -15.28
C GLU A 380 -0.36 9.85 -13.92
N ASP A 381 0.05 11.09 -13.60
CA ASP A 381 0.58 11.50 -12.28
C ASP A 381 -0.33 11.07 -11.10
N LEU A 382 -1.65 11.31 -11.19
CA LEU A 382 -2.57 11.02 -10.06
C LEU A 382 -2.63 9.52 -9.74
N LEU A 383 -2.61 8.66 -10.76
CA LEU A 383 -2.58 7.21 -10.58
C LEU A 383 -1.21 6.73 -10.07
N GLU A 384 -0.12 7.36 -10.52
CA GLU A 384 1.23 7.07 -10.01
C GLU A 384 1.36 7.42 -8.51
N PHE A 385 0.78 8.53 -8.05
CA PHE A 385 0.79 8.88 -6.62
C PHE A 385 0.12 7.79 -5.76
N VAL A 386 -1.05 7.29 -6.20
CA VAL A 386 -1.75 6.20 -5.49
C VAL A 386 -0.96 4.89 -5.57
N LYS A 387 -0.33 4.58 -6.72
CA LYS A 387 0.55 3.43 -6.92
C LYS A 387 1.75 3.45 -5.98
N GLU A 388 2.44 4.58 -5.83
CA GLU A 388 3.53 4.72 -4.86
C GLU A 388 3.04 4.53 -3.41
N ARG A 389 1.86 5.05 -3.07
CA ARG A 389 1.26 4.86 -1.74
C ARG A 389 0.87 3.40 -1.43
N THR A 390 0.87 2.49 -2.40
CA THR A 390 0.77 1.04 -2.11
C THR A 390 1.99 0.49 -1.37
N LEU A 391 3.13 1.19 -1.38
CA LEU A 391 4.36 0.86 -0.64
C LEU A 391 4.59 1.76 0.59
N ASP A 392 3.58 2.51 1.02
CA ASP A 392 3.68 3.41 2.17
C ASP A 392 4.06 2.66 3.47
N LYS A 393 4.81 3.31 4.37
CA LYS A 393 5.19 2.73 5.66
C LYS A 393 3.97 2.34 6.53
N LYS A 394 2.83 3.01 6.37
CA LYS A 394 1.63 2.82 7.21
C LYS A 394 0.54 2.00 6.50
N PHE A 395 0.12 0.90 7.13
CA PHE A 395 -0.85 -0.04 6.55
C PHE A 395 -2.20 0.62 6.20
N LYS A 396 -2.71 1.56 7.01
CA LYS A 396 -3.95 2.31 6.73
C LYS A 396 -3.93 2.96 5.33
N ILE A 397 -2.78 3.49 4.92
CA ILE A 397 -2.60 4.18 3.63
C ILE A 397 -2.47 3.15 2.50
N ARG A 398 -1.60 2.14 2.66
CA ARG A 398 -1.45 1.04 1.68
C ARG A 398 -2.80 0.38 1.39
N ARG A 399 -3.60 0.14 2.44
CA ARG A 399 -4.92 -0.46 2.36
C ARG A 399 -5.86 0.34 1.48
N GLU A 400 -5.91 1.65 1.69
CA GLU A 400 -6.80 2.53 0.93
C GLU A 400 -6.36 2.65 -0.53
N ALA A 401 -5.04 2.78 -0.77
CA ALA A 401 -4.46 2.84 -2.11
C ALA A 401 -4.74 1.55 -2.91
N MET A 402 -4.42 0.38 -2.34
CA MET A 402 -4.69 -0.92 -2.99
C MET A 402 -6.18 -1.16 -3.21
N THR A 403 -7.04 -0.76 -2.26
CA THR A 403 -8.50 -0.90 -2.40
C THR A 403 -9.05 0.00 -3.50
N GLY A 404 -8.60 1.26 -3.58
CA GLY A 404 -8.97 2.19 -4.64
C GLY A 404 -8.59 1.69 -6.03
N LEU A 405 -7.33 1.26 -6.21
CA LEU A 405 -6.86 0.67 -7.46
C LEU A 405 -7.62 -0.61 -7.83
N ALA A 406 -7.91 -1.48 -6.86
CA ALA A 406 -8.70 -2.68 -7.09
C ALA A 406 -10.15 -2.39 -7.51
N MET A 407 -10.76 -1.33 -6.98
CA MET A 407 -12.08 -0.86 -7.42
C MET A 407 -12.06 -0.31 -8.85
N ILE A 408 -11.01 0.42 -9.23
CA ILE A 408 -10.79 0.92 -10.60
C ILE A 408 -10.70 -0.26 -11.58
N TYR A 409 -9.85 -1.26 -11.28
CA TYR A 409 -9.73 -2.48 -12.07
C TYR A 409 -11.07 -3.21 -12.21
N LYS A 410 -11.80 -3.40 -11.10
CA LYS A 410 -13.11 -4.07 -11.11
C LYS A 410 -14.13 -3.37 -12.02
N LYS A 411 -14.09 -2.04 -12.11
CA LYS A 411 -15.06 -1.24 -12.89
C LYS A 411 -14.76 -1.29 -14.40
N HIS A 412 -13.49 -1.26 -14.79
CA HIS A 412 -13.08 -1.01 -16.18
C HIS A 412 -12.46 -2.21 -16.92
N LEU A 413 -12.39 -3.40 -16.32
CA LEU A 413 -11.76 -4.59 -16.94
C LEU A 413 -12.39 -5.04 -18.27
N ASN A 414 -13.71 -4.94 -18.40
CA ASN A 414 -14.49 -5.44 -19.53
C ASN A 414 -15.12 -4.31 -20.36
N ASP A 415 -14.68 -3.07 -20.16
CA ASP A 415 -15.31 -1.88 -20.75
C ASP A 415 -14.54 -1.45 -22.00
N ALA A 416 -15.16 -1.56 -23.17
CA ALA A 416 -14.51 -1.33 -24.46
C ALA A 416 -14.21 0.15 -24.71
N ASP A 417 -15.08 1.04 -24.20
CA ASP A 417 -15.08 2.49 -24.46
C ASP A 417 -14.28 3.29 -23.42
N VAL A 418 -13.34 2.66 -22.70
CA VAL A 418 -12.48 3.39 -21.76
C VAL A 418 -11.31 4.12 -22.44
N PRO A 419 -10.91 5.32 -21.94
CA PRO A 419 -9.74 6.05 -22.42
C PRO A 419 -8.45 5.23 -22.45
N GLN A 420 -7.52 5.56 -23.36
CA GLN A 420 -6.28 4.79 -23.55
C GLN A 420 -5.41 4.76 -22.28
N ALA A 421 -5.39 5.84 -21.49
CA ALA A 421 -4.72 5.88 -20.21
C ALA A 421 -5.35 4.91 -19.17
N THR A 422 -6.68 4.75 -19.20
CA THR A 422 -7.40 3.73 -18.41
C THR A 422 -6.95 2.33 -18.80
N LYS A 423 -6.86 2.03 -20.11
CA LYS A 423 -6.38 0.74 -20.62
C LYS A 423 -4.97 0.46 -20.11
N LYS A 424 -4.05 1.43 -20.22
CA LYS A 424 -2.68 1.35 -19.66
C LYS A 424 -2.69 1.09 -18.15
N ALA A 425 -3.51 1.82 -17.39
CA ALA A 425 -3.59 1.69 -15.93
C ALA A 425 -4.05 0.29 -15.47
N VAL A 426 -5.13 -0.23 -16.08
CA VAL A 426 -5.68 -1.56 -15.77
C VAL A 426 -4.63 -2.66 -15.93
N THR A 427 -3.71 -2.54 -16.89
CA THR A 427 -2.65 -3.55 -17.09
C THR A 427 -1.73 -3.73 -15.89
N TRP A 428 -1.25 -2.65 -15.24
CA TRP A 428 -0.29 -2.75 -14.13
C TRP A 428 -0.96 -2.86 -12.75
N ILE A 429 -2.21 -2.42 -12.61
CA ILE A 429 -2.93 -2.43 -11.33
C ILE A 429 -3.04 -3.86 -10.76
N LYS A 430 -3.43 -4.83 -11.60
CA LYS A 430 -3.51 -6.26 -11.22
C LYS A 430 -2.19 -6.79 -10.67
N ASP A 431 -1.07 -6.44 -11.31
CA ASP A 431 0.26 -6.88 -10.91
C ASP A 431 0.65 -6.23 -9.58
N LYS A 432 0.45 -4.92 -9.41
CA LYS A 432 0.75 -4.22 -8.16
C LYS A 432 -0.07 -4.70 -6.97
N ILE A 433 -1.34 -5.06 -7.16
CA ILE A 433 -2.15 -5.67 -6.10
C ILE A 433 -1.55 -7.02 -5.68
N LEU A 434 -1.20 -7.88 -6.64
CA LEU A 434 -0.60 -9.19 -6.33
C LEU A 434 0.83 -9.07 -5.76
N HIS A 435 1.62 -8.09 -6.19
CA HIS A 435 2.94 -7.78 -5.61
C HIS A 435 2.85 -7.39 -4.13
N GLY A 436 1.70 -6.87 -3.67
CA GLY A 436 1.43 -6.62 -2.25
C GLY A 436 1.59 -7.85 -1.36
N TYR A 437 1.48 -9.08 -1.89
CA TYR A 437 1.68 -10.31 -1.13
C TYR A 437 3.13 -10.52 -0.66
N TYR A 438 4.11 -9.88 -1.31
CA TYR A 438 5.52 -9.90 -0.89
C TYR A 438 5.81 -9.05 0.35
N MET A 439 4.87 -8.19 0.76
CA MET A 439 5.01 -7.44 2.01
C MET A 439 5.15 -8.39 3.21
N SER A 440 5.93 -7.97 4.21
CA SER A 440 6.15 -8.74 5.43
C SER A 440 4.96 -8.71 6.40
N GLY A 441 4.05 -7.75 6.25
CA GLY A 441 2.84 -7.64 7.05
C GLY A 441 1.82 -8.72 6.70
N MET A 442 1.30 -9.41 7.72
CA MET A 442 0.18 -10.34 7.53
C MET A 442 -1.10 -9.61 7.06
N GLU A 443 -1.32 -8.37 7.51
CA GLU A 443 -2.47 -7.56 7.10
C GLU A 443 -2.50 -7.29 5.59
N ASP A 444 -1.34 -7.02 4.98
CA ASP A 444 -1.21 -6.83 3.54
C ASP A 444 -1.57 -8.09 2.76
N ARG A 445 -1.11 -9.26 3.20
CA ARG A 445 -1.44 -10.55 2.58
C ARG A 445 -2.94 -10.86 2.64
N LEU A 446 -3.58 -10.61 3.78
CA LEU A 446 -5.03 -10.76 3.93
C LEU A 446 -5.82 -9.77 3.08
N LEU A 447 -5.32 -8.54 2.91
CA LEU A 447 -5.91 -7.57 2.01
C LEU A 447 -5.86 -8.06 0.56
N VAL A 448 -4.70 -8.54 0.09
CA VAL A 448 -4.55 -9.06 -1.28
C VAL A 448 -5.44 -10.29 -1.50
N GLU A 449 -5.52 -11.22 -0.55
CA GLU A 449 -6.46 -12.36 -0.57
C GLU A 449 -7.92 -11.90 -0.69
N ARG A 450 -8.30 -10.84 0.04
CA ARG A 450 -9.66 -10.26 -0.05
C ARG A 450 -9.89 -9.57 -1.39
N LEU A 451 -8.98 -8.71 -1.85
CA LEU A 451 -9.12 -7.95 -3.11
C LEU A 451 -9.14 -8.87 -4.34
N LEU A 452 -8.41 -9.99 -4.29
CA LEU A 452 -8.51 -11.06 -5.29
C LEU A 452 -9.96 -11.56 -5.40
N ASN A 453 -10.58 -11.94 -4.28
CA ASN A 453 -11.94 -12.51 -4.25
C ASN A 453 -13.07 -11.48 -4.41
N THR A 454 -12.84 -10.18 -4.14
CA THR A 454 -13.90 -9.16 -4.19
C THR A 454 -13.82 -8.21 -5.39
N CYS A 455 -12.64 -8.04 -5.98
CA CYS A 455 -12.36 -7.06 -7.03
C CYS A 455 -11.78 -7.68 -8.30
N LEU A 456 -10.68 -8.44 -8.21
CA LEU A 456 -10.04 -8.99 -9.41
C LEU A 456 -10.85 -10.14 -10.03
N VAL A 457 -11.31 -11.06 -9.18
CA VAL A 457 -12.15 -12.22 -9.55
C VAL A 457 -13.32 -12.27 -8.55
N PRO A 458 -14.37 -11.45 -8.74
CA PRO A 458 -15.47 -11.33 -7.78
C PRO A 458 -16.20 -12.65 -7.56
N TYR A 459 -16.21 -13.15 -6.32
CA TYR A 459 -16.78 -14.46 -5.99
C TYR A 459 -18.31 -14.54 -6.17
N GLN A 460 -19.00 -13.40 -6.27
CA GLN A 460 -20.44 -13.35 -6.52
C GLN A 460 -20.82 -13.56 -8.00
N SER A 461 -19.85 -13.58 -8.91
CA SER A 461 -20.08 -13.87 -10.34
C SER A 461 -20.34 -15.35 -10.60
N SER A 462 -21.03 -15.67 -11.70
CA SER A 462 -21.24 -17.03 -12.20
C SER A 462 -19.92 -17.79 -12.40
N ALA A 463 -19.96 -19.12 -12.50
CA ALA A 463 -18.75 -19.90 -12.75
C ALA A 463 -18.05 -19.48 -14.06
N GLU A 464 -18.83 -19.24 -15.11
CA GLU A 464 -18.38 -18.70 -16.41
C GLU A 464 -17.63 -17.37 -16.27
N ASP A 465 -18.30 -16.32 -15.78
CA ASP A 465 -17.69 -15.00 -15.57
C ASP A 465 -16.44 -15.05 -14.69
N ARG A 466 -16.50 -15.86 -13.63
CA ARG A 466 -15.44 -15.96 -12.63
C ARG A 466 -14.22 -16.68 -13.19
N MET A 467 -14.40 -17.73 -13.99
CA MET A 467 -13.30 -18.43 -14.66
C MET A 467 -12.76 -17.64 -15.85
N LYS A 468 -13.61 -16.93 -16.61
CA LYS A 468 -13.21 -15.99 -17.66
C LYS A 468 -12.28 -14.90 -17.10
N LYS A 469 -12.67 -14.27 -15.97
CA LYS A 469 -11.85 -13.26 -15.27
C LYS A 469 -10.58 -13.84 -14.65
N LEU A 470 -10.63 -15.04 -14.05
CA LEU A 470 -9.44 -15.70 -13.50
C LEU A 470 -8.42 -16.05 -14.60
N TYR A 471 -8.91 -16.54 -15.74
CA TYR A 471 -8.07 -16.90 -16.88
C TYR A 471 -7.47 -15.66 -17.54
N HIS A 472 -8.24 -14.58 -17.73
CA HIS A 472 -7.70 -13.28 -18.15
C HIS A 472 -6.61 -12.78 -17.20
N LEU A 473 -6.88 -12.76 -15.89
CA LEU A 473 -5.94 -12.29 -14.88
C LEU A 473 -4.62 -13.07 -14.96
N LEU A 474 -4.67 -14.40 -14.84
CA LEU A 474 -3.45 -15.22 -14.85
C LEU A 474 -2.80 -15.32 -16.24
N GLY A 475 -3.57 -15.07 -17.29
CA GLY A 475 -3.11 -14.93 -18.67
C GLY A 475 -2.31 -13.65 -18.94
N THR A 476 -2.54 -12.57 -18.17
CA THR A 476 -1.99 -11.23 -18.47
C THR A 476 -1.05 -10.67 -17.40
N ILE A 477 -0.96 -11.27 -16.21
CA ILE A 477 -0.01 -10.85 -15.15
C ILE A 477 1.45 -11.23 -15.44
N ASP A 478 2.35 -10.53 -14.74
CA ASP A 478 3.80 -10.77 -14.76
C ASP A 478 4.22 -12.01 -13.94
N ASP A 479 5.49 -12.38 -14.07
CA ASP A 479 6.08 -13.53 -13.37
C ASP A 479 6.13 -13.38 -11.84
N HIS A 480 6.19 -12.15 -11.32
CA HIS A 480 6.24 -11.88 -9.88
C HIS A 480 4.85 -11.98 -9.26
N ALA A 481 3.83 -11.44 -9.92
CA ALA A 481 2.43 -11.60 -9.59
C ALA A 481 2.00 -13.07 -9.70
N SER A 482 2.46 -13.79 -10.73
CA SER A 482 2.22 -15.24 -10.89
C SER A 482 2.78 -16.04 -9.71
N LYS A 483 4.02 -15.76 -9.29
CA LYS A 483 4.65 -16.38 -8.10
C LYS A 483 3.90 -16.01 -6.81
N ALA A 484 3.45 -14.76 -6.67
CA ALA A 484 2.67 -14.31 -5.52
C ALA A 484 1.32 -15.03 -5.42
N PHE A 485 0.60 -15.16 -6.55
CA PHE A 485 -0.65 -15.91 -6.64
C PHE A 485 -0.46 -17.39 -6.27
N VAL A 486 0.58 -18.05 -6.80
CA VAL A 486 0.92 -19.43 -6.45
C VAL A 486 1.20 -19.58 -4.94
N GLU A 487 1.85 -18.61 -4.31
CA GLU A 487 2.15 -18.64 -2.88
C GLU A 487 0.92 -18.35 -2.01
N LEU A 488 0.02 -17.47 -2.46
CA LEU A 488 -1.29 -17.22 -1.85
C LEU A 488 -2.12 -18.51 -1.79
N GLN A 489 -2.23 -19.23 -2.90
CA GLN A 489 -2.99 -20.47 -3.00
C GLN A 489 -2.42 -21.59 -2.13
N LYS A 490 -1.08 -21.68 -1.97
CA LYS A 490 -0.44 -22.59 -1.00
C LYS A 490 -0.77 -22.24 0.44
N HIS A 491 -0.79 -20.95 0.79
CA HIS A 491 -1.17 -20.53 2.14
C HIS A 491 -2.63 -20.86 2.42
N GLN A 492 -3.55 -20.60 1.49
CA GLN A 492 -4.96 -21.01 1.60
C GLN A 492 -5.09 -22.51 1.89
N LEU A 493 -4.39 -23.37 1.12
CA LEU A 493 -4.35 -24.82 1.37
C LEU A 493 -3.82 -25.17 2.78
N ALA A 494 -2.74 -24.53 3.22
CA ALA A 494 -2.12 -24.79 4.52
C ALA A 494 -3.01 -24.37 5.70
N VAL A 495 -3.67 -23.21 5.59
CA VAL A 495 -4.62 -22.72 6.60
C VAL A 495 -5.86 -23.62 6.63
N ARG A 496 -6.45 -23.93 5.47
CA ARG A 496 -7.64 -24.79 5.37
C ARG A 496 -7.38 -26.16 6.00
N ARG A 497 -6.27 -26.83 5.67
CA ARG A 497 -5.87 -28.10 6.30
C ARG A 497 -5.72 -28.00 7.82
N ALA A 498 -5.01 -26.98 8.32
CA ALA A 498 -4.82 -26.80 9.76
C ALA A 498 -6.16 -26.57 10.50
N VAL A 499 -7.12 -25.89 9.87
CA VAL A 499 -8.47 -25.69 10.43
C VAL A 499 -9.34 -26.95 10.32
N THR A 500 -9.26 -27.72 9.22
CA THR A 500 -9.91 -29.05 9.11
C THR A 500 -9.45 -29.97 10.22
N GLU A 501 -8.14 -30.15 10.39
CA GLU A 501 -7.55 -30.97 11.46
C GLU A 501 -7.99 -30.49 12.86
N TRP A 502 -8.08 -29.18 13.06
CA TRP A 502 -8.55 -28.60 14.32
C TRP A 502 -10.02 -28.89 14.61
N VAL A 503 -10.91 -28.71 13.63
CA VAL A 503 -12.35 -29.00 13.80
C VAL A 503 -12.58 -30.50 14.03
N GLU A 504 -11.85 -31.38 13.34
CA GLU A 504 -11.88 -32.82 13.61
C GLU A 504 -11.45 -33.17 15.05
N LEU A 505 -10.39 -32.53 15.55
CA LEU A 505 -9.93 -32.73 16.93
C LEU A 505 -10.97 -32.22 17.95
N ILE A 506 -11.67 -31.11 17.67
CA ILE A 506 -12.76 -30.63 18.54
C ILE A 506 -13.84 -31.70 18.67
N LYS A 507 -14.28 -32.31 17.55
CA LYS A 507 -15.26 -33.42 17.56
C LYS A 507 -14.75 -34.65 18.31
N LYS A 508 -13.49 -35.03 18.13
CA LYS A 508 -12.88 -36.19 18.81
C LYS A 508 -12.65 -35.93 20.31
N SER A 509 -12.55 -34.67 20.74
CA SER A 509 -12.22 -34.30 22.13
C SER A 509 -13.32 -34.52 23.16
N GLU A 510 -14.51 -35.00 22.78
CA GLU A 510 -15.52 -35.47 23.74
C GLU A 510 -15.07 -36.73 24.51
N ALA A 511 -14.04 -37.44 24.03
CA ALA A 511 -13.53 -38.67 24.64
C ALA A 511 -12.24 -38.53 25.47
N SER A 512 -11.50 -37.40 25.44
CA SER A 512 -10.31 -37.21 26.29
C SER A 512 -9.87 -35.75 26.46
N ASN A 513 -9.40 -35.41 27.67
CA ASN A 513 -8.74 -34.13 27.97
C ASN A 513 -7.30 -34.12 27.43
N THR A 514 -7.13 -33.87 26.14
CA THR A 514 -5.82 -33.77 25.46
C THR A 514 -5.44 -32.32 25.15
N SER A 515 -4.14 -32.02 25.18
CA SER A 515 -3.57 -30.68 24.90
C SER A 515 -3.47 -30.35 23.40
N GLU A 516 -3.84 -31.29 22.53
CA GLU A 516 -3.69 -31.20 21.07
C GLU A 516 -4.50 -30.06 20.39
N PRO A 517 -5.77 -29.77 20.77
CA PRO A 517 -6.51 -28.66 20.18
C PRO A 517 -5.85 -27.30 20.44
N GLN A 518 -5.15 -27.16 21.58
CA GLN A 518 -4.45 -25.93 21.95
C GLN A 518 -3.20 -25.71 21.09
N ALA A 519 -2.46 -26.78 20.77
CA ALA A 519 -1.34 -26.71 19.84
C ALA A 519 -1.78 -26.25 18.43
N LYS A 520 -2.97 -26.70 17.98
CA LYS A 520 -3.57 -26.23 16.72
C LYS A 520 -4.00 -24.76 16.76
N ILE A 521 -4.53 -24.28 17.88
CA ILE A 521 -4.84 -22.85 18.07
C ILE A 521 -3.57 -21.99 17.93
N VAL A 522 -2.45 -22.40 18.55
CA VAL A 522 -1.16 -21.71 18.38
C VAL A 522 -0.70 -21.75 16.92
N GLN A 523 -0.83 -22.89 16.22
CA GLN A 523 -0.50 -22.99 14.80
C GLN A 523 -1.36 -22.04 13.94
N ILE A 524 -2.69 -22.05 14.10
CA ILE A 524 -3.62 -21.23 13.31
C ILE A 524 -3.42 -19.74 13.59
N SER A 525 -3.11 -19.35 14.83
CA SER A 525 -2.91 -17.95 15.20
C SER A 525 -1.79 -17.24 14.44
N ARG A 526 -0.78 -17.99 13.96
CA ARG A 526 0.33 -17.47 13.14
C ARG A 526 -0.10 -17.10 11.73
N PHE A 527 -1.29 -17.52 11.30
CA PHE A 527 -1.87 -17.18 10.00
C PHE A 527 -2.74 -15.91 10.02
N LEU A 528 -2.78 -15.18 11.15
CA LEU A 528 -3.57 -13.97 11.34
C LEU A 528 -2.74 -12.86 12.02
N PRO A 529 -3.14 -11.58 11.94
CA PRO A 529 -2.50 -10.48 12.68
C PRO A 529 -2.67 -10.65 14.20
N GLU A 530 -1.75 -10.11 14.98
CA GLU A 530 -1.78 -10.16 16.46
C GLU A 530 -1.98 -11.57 17.06
N PRO A 531 -1.04 -12.53 16.85
CA PRO A 531 -1.27 -13.95 17.16
C PRO A 531 -1.72 -14.25 18.60
N MET A 532 -1.27 -13.48 19.60
CA MET A 532 -1.67 -13.69 20.99
C MET A 532 -3.17 -13.43 21.21
N LYS A 533 -3.71 -12.30 20.72
CA LYS A 533 -5.15 -12.00 20.79
C LYS A 533 -5.98 -13.01 19.98
N VAL A 534 -5.45 -13.44 18.84
CA VAL A 534 -6.09 -14.46 18.01
C VAL A 534 -6.21 -15.79 18.75
N GLN A 535 -5.24 -16.19 19.58
CA GLN A 535 -5.35 -17.42 20.38
C GLN A 535 -6.52 -17.36 21.36
N GLU A 536 -6.73 -16.23 22.04
CA GLU A 536 -7.89 -16.03 22.93
C GLU A 536 -9.22 -16.12 22.16
N PHE A 537 -9.32 -15.46 21.00
CA PHE A 537 -10.51 -15.53 20.16
C PHE A 537 -10.76 -16.93 19.57
N LEU A 538 -9.72 -17.68 19.21
CA LEU A 538 -9.85 -19.07 18.74
C LEU A 538 -10.23 -20.04 19.87
N GLN A 539 -9.74 -19.84 21.10
CA GLN A 539 -10.20 -20.58 22.28
C GLN A 539 -11.69 -20.31 22.55
N LYS A 540 -12.11 -19.04 22.47
CA LYS A 540 -13.53 -18.67 22.57
C LYS A 540 -14.37 -19.32 21.45
N PHE A 541 -13.89 -19.31 20.21
CA PHE A 541 -14.58 -19.94 19.08
C PHE A 541 -14.66 -21.47 19.23
N CYS A 542 -13.62 -22.13 19.75
CA CYS A 542 -13.65 -23.55 20.13
C CYS A 542 -14.74 -23.84 21.17
N ALA A 543 -14.85 -23.01 22.21
CA ALA A 543 -15.90 -23.15 23.23
C ALA A 543 -17.32 -22.89 22.67
N HIS A 544 -17.47 -22.05 21.64
CA HIS A 544 -18.74 -21.87 20.93
C HIS A 544 -19.06 -23.07 20.02
N LEU A 545 -18.07 -23.59 19.29
CA LEU A 545 -18.18 -24.79 18.44
C LEU A 545 -18.67 -26.02 19.21
N LYS A 546 -18.18 -26.21 20.45
CA LYS A 546 -18.62 -27.30 21.33
C LYS A 546 -20.05 -27.14 21.88
N LYS A 547 -20.68 -25.96 21.75
CA LYS A 547 -21.98 -25.65 22.34
C LYS A 547 -23.10 -25.45 21.32
N ASP A 548 -22.79 -24.96 20.12
CA ASP A 548 -23.78 -24.67 19.08
C ASP A 548 -23.61 -25.62 17.89
N PRO A 549 -24.49 -26.63 17.73
CA PRO A 549 -24.37 -27.61 16.65
C PRO A 549 -24.57 -26.99 15.26
N VAL A 550 -25.31 -25.87 15.14
CA VAL A 550 -25.47 -25.15 13.87
C VAL A 550 -24.15 -24.49 13.45
N LEU A 551 -23.40 -23.99 14.43
CA LEU A 551 -22.09 -23.38 14.20
C LEU A 551 -21.04 -24.44 13.81
N MET A 552 -21.09 -25.63 14.43
CA MET A 552 -20.30 -26.80 14.01
C MET A 552 -20.64 -27.22 12.57
N GLN A 553 -21.92 -27.46 12.27
CA GLN A 553 -22.37 -27.86 10.93
C GLN A 553 -22.00 -26.83 9.85
N GLY A 554 -22.06 -25.53 10.16
CA GLY A 554 -21.58 -24.47 9.29
C GLY A 554 -20.08 -24.58 8.98
N MET A 555 -19.25 -24.81 9.99
CA MET A 555 -17.80 -25.05 9.79
C MET A 555 -17.51 -26.32 9.00
N GLU A 556 -18.22 -27.41 9.26
CA GLU A 556 -18.09 -28.66 8.48
C GLU A 556 -18.43 -28.45 7.01
N THR A 557 -19.50 -27.70 6.73
CA THR A 557 -19.92 -27.36 5.36
C THR A 557 -18.83 -26.56 4.64
N ILE A 558 -18.28 -25.53 5.30
CA ILE A 558 -17.19 -24.71 4.75
C ILE A 558 -15.95 -25.56 4.43
N LEU A 559 -15.61 -26.52 5.31
CA LEU A 559 -14.39 -27.33 5.24
C LEU A 559 -14.53 -28.61 4.39
N LYS A 560 -15.75 -28.99 3.99
CA LYS A 560 -16.03 -30.16 3.14
C LYS A 560 -15.15 -30.16 1.87
N PRO A 561 -14.49 -31.27 1.50
CA PRO A 561 -13.58 -31.30 0.34
C PRO A 561 -14.23 -30.97 -1.00
N LYS A 562 -15.49 -31.39 -1.22
CA LYS A 562 -16.32 -31.04 -2.37
C LYS A 562 -17.47 -30.11 -1.95
N VAL A 563 -17.15 -28.90 -1.51
CA VAL A 563 -18.14 -27.83 -1.25
C VAL A 563 -18.35 -26.99 -2.51
N THR A 564 -19.56 -26.55 -2.83
CA THR A 564 -19.77 -25.57 -3.92
C THR A 564 -19.44 -24.15 -3.44
N CYS A 565 -19.09 -23.24 -4.36
CA CYS A 565 -18.82 -21.85 -3.98
C CYS A 565 -20.05 -21.19 -3.31
N LYS A 566 -21.25 -21.55 -3.76
CA LYS A 566 -22.53 -21.10 -3.21
C LYS A 566 -22.74 -21.59 -1.78
N ASP A 567 -22.68 -22.91 -1.55
CA ASP A 567 -22.87 -23.49 -0.21
C ASP A 567 -21.83 -22.96 0.78
N CYS A 568 -20.59 -22.75 0.32
CA CYS A 568 -19.52 -22.18 1.13
C CYS A 568 -19.85 -20.74 1.57
N ALA A 569 -20.31 -19.87 0.65
CA ALA A 569 -20.68 -18.49 0.94
C ALA A 569 -21.92 -18.38 1.86
N GLU A 570 -22.91 -19.25 1.67
CA GLU A 570 -24.09 -19.33 2.53
C GLU A 570 -23.72 -19.80 3.95
N ALA A 571 -22.91 -20.85 4.08
CA ALA A 571 -22.44 -21.35 5.36
C ALA A 571 -21.59 -20.34 6.13
N ILE A 572 -20.71 -19.58 5.46
CA ILE A 572 -19.96 -18.45 6.07
C ILE A 572 -20.94 -17.41 6.64
N THR A 573 -22.00 -17.08 5.90
CA THR A 573 -23.02 -16.12 6.33
C THR A 573 -23.76 -16.61 7.58
N VAL A 574 -24.09 -17.91 7.66
CA VAL A 574 -24.71 -18.54 8.84
C VAL A 574 -23.77 -18.48 10.05
N VAL A 575 -22.50 -18.90 9.90
CA VAL A 575 -21.51 -18.86 10.99
C VAL A 575 -21.29 -17.43 11.48
N LEU A 576 -21.12 -16.45 10.59
CA LEU A 576 -20.92 -15.06 10.97
C LEU A 576 -22.12 -14.45 11.71
N LYS A 577 -23.35 -14.73 11.27
CA LYS A 577 -24.58 -14.25 11.95
C LYS A 577 -24.65 -14.71 13.42
N LYS A 578 -24.14 -15.92 13.74
CA LYS A 578 -24.07 -16.45 15.11
C LYS A 578 -23.02 -15.76 16.00
N LEU A 579 -22.09 -14.97 15.44
CA LEU A 579 -21.01 -14.30 16.19
C LEU A 579 -21.32 -12.84 16.57
N GLY A 580 -22.49 -12.32 16.17
CA GLY A 580 -22.97 -10.97 16.50
C GLY A 580 -22.96 -10.01 15.31
N GLN A 581 -23.12 -8.71 15.60
CA GLN A 581 -23.23 -7.68 14.57
C GLN A 581 -21.88 -7.36 13.90
N PRO A 582 -21.88 -7.02 12.59
CA PRO A 582 -20.69 -6.75 11.79
C PRO A 582 -20.14 -5.32 12.00
N VAL A 583 -19.81 -4.96 13.25
CA VAL A 583 -19.24 -3.65 13.60
C VAL A 583 -17.72 -3.73 13.76
N MET A 584 -16.99 -2.67 13.37
CA MET A 584 -15.51 -2.65 13.47
C MET A 584 -14.99 -2.84 14.91
N THR A 585 -15.77 -2.41 15.91
CA THR A 585 -15.45 -2.59 17.34
C THR A 585 -15.56 -4.04 17.82
N ASN A 586 -16.24 -4.94 17.09
CA ASN A 586 -16.36 -6.35 17.43
C ASN A 586 -15.13 -7.14 16.93
N LEU A 587 -14.01 -7.01 17.65
CA LEU A 587 -12.73 -7.66 17.30
C LEU A 587 -12.83 -9.19 17.18
N TYR A 588 -13.71 -9.82 17.97
CA TYR A 588 -13.96 -11.27 17.91
C TYR A 588 -14.58 -11.66 16.55
N TYR A 589 -15.68 -10.99 16.16
CA TYR A 589 -16.32 -11.20 14.85
C TYR A 589 -15.33 -10.96 13.72
N ASN A 590 -14.58 -9.86 13.75
CA ASN A 590 -13.62 -9.51 12.70
C ASN A 590 -12.46 -10.52 12.59
N THR A 591 -11.99 -11.06 13.72
CA THR A 591 -10.94 -12.10 13.75
C THR A 591 -11.41 -13.40 13.10
N ILE A 592 -12.60 -13.89 13.48
CA ILE A 592 -13.15 -15.12 12.89
C ILE A 592 -13.52 -14.89 11.42
N LYS A 593 -14.06 -13.71 11.06
CA LYS A 593 -14.31 -13.35 9.65
C LYS A 593 -13.05 -13.40 8.80
N MET A 594 -11.91 -12.89 9.28
CA MET A 594 -10.64 -13.04 8.59
C MET A 594 -10.26 -14.52 8.41
N LEU A 595 -10.39 -15.37 9.43
CA LEU A 595 -10.13 -16.80 9.30
C LEU A 595 -11.03 -17.46 8.23
N LEU A 596 -12.34 -17.19 8.28
CA LEU A 596 -13.32 -17.75 7.35
C LEU A 596 -13.03 -17.34 5.90
N GLU A 597 -12.71 -16.05 5.67
CA GLU A 597 -12.31 -15.57 4.34
C GLU A 597 -11.11 -16.36 3.79
N ARG A 598 -10.08 -16.65 4.61
CA ARG A 598 -8.91 -17.43 4.17
C ARG A 598 -9.20 -18.89 3.84
N ILE A 599 -10.04 -19.57 4.63
CA ILE A 599 -10.30 -21.01 4.43
C ILE A 599 -11.36 -21.28 3.37
N SER A 600 -12.15 -20.27 3.00
CA SER A 600 -13.29 -20.39 2.11
C SER A 600 -12.91 -20.87 0.70
N SER A 601 -13.74 -21.69 0.07
CA SER A 601 -13.62 -22.06 -1.34
C SER A 601 -14.74 -21.37 -2.12
N VAL A 602 -14.58 -20.06 -2.34
CA VAL A 602 -15.59 -19.22 -3.01
C VAL A 602 -15.25 -18.90 -4.47
N MET A 603 -14.04 -19.27 -4.93
CA MET A 603 -13.61 -19.09 -6.32
C MET A 603 -13.65 -20.39 -7.12
N ILE A 604 -13.27 -21.51 -6.50
CA ILE A 604 -13.04 -22.80 -7.18
C ILE A 604 -13.94 -23.87 -6.57
N ASP A 605 -14.69 -24.54 -7.44
CA ASP A 605 -15.48 -25.75 -7.20
C ASP A 605 -15.51 -26.62 -8.47
N GLU A 606 -16.29 -27.70 -8.46
CA GLU A 606 -16.36 -28.68 -9.58
C GLU A 606 -16.88 -28.04 -10.88
N GLU A 607 -17.89 -27.16 -10.79
CA GLU A 607 -18.43 -26.41 -11.93
C GLU A 607 -17.39 -25.46 -12.53
N ALA A 608 -16.68 -24.70 -11.68
CA ALA A 608 -15.61 -23.82 -12.11
C ALA A 608 -14.48 -24.56 -12.83
N ILE A 609 -14.06 -25.74 -12.33
CA ILE A 609 -13.02 -26.54 -13.01
C ILE A 609 -13.51 -27.04 -14.38
N ARG A 610 -14.75 -27.53 -14.49
CA ARG A 610 -15.34 -27.97 -15.77
C ARG A 610 -15.36 -26.84 -16.81
N VAL A 611 -15.86 -25.66 -16.42
CA VAL A 611 -15.91 -24.46 -17.27
C VAL A 611 -14.49 -24.05 -17.72
N LEU A 612 -13.54 -24.01 -16.78
CA LEU A 612 -12.17 -23.62 -17.08
C LEU A 612 -11.46 -24.59 -18.02
N ILE A 613 -11.67 -25.91 -17.88
CA ILE A 613 -11.12 -26.90 -18.83
C ILE A 613 -11.72 -26.68 -20.23
N GLY A 614 -13.00 -26.34 -20.33
CA GLY A 614 -13.64 -25.93 -21.59
C GLY A 614 -12.94 -24.74 -22.26
N TYR A 615 -12.70 -23.65 -21.52
CA TYR A 615 -11.97 -22.48 -22.05
C TYR A 615 -10.53 -22.81 -22.45
N VAL A 616 -9.81 -23.65 -21.69
CA VAL A 616 -8.43 -24.05 -22.03
C VAL A 616 -8.41 -24.95 -23.27
N LEU A 617 -9.37 -25.87 -23.42
CA LEU A 617 -9.52 -26.72 -24.60
C LEU A 617 -9.82 -25.91 -25.87
N ASP A 618 -10.67 -24.89 -25.78
CA ASP A 618 -10.96 -24.00 -26.92
C ASP A 618 -9.73 -23.16 -27.31
N CYS A 619 -9.02 -22.58 -26.32
CA CYS A 619 -7.77 -21.87 -26.58
C CYS A 619 -6.67 -22.76 -27.20
N LEU A 620 -6.56 -24.02 -26.79
CA LEU A 620 -5.61 -24.98 -27.38
C LEU A 620 -5.98 -25.37 -28.83
N LYS A 621 -7.24 -25.16 -29.24
CA LYS A 621 -7.72 -25.38 -30.61
C LYS A 621 -7.74 -24.10 -31.46
N GLY A 622 -7.31 -22.97 -30.91
CA GLY A 622 -7.35 -21.67 -31.61
C GLY A 622 -8.75 -21.07 -31.74
N GLY A 623 -9.69 -21.43 -30.84
CA GLY A 623 -11.06 -20.95 -30.86
C GLY A 623 -11.26 -19.51 -30.36
N ASN A 624 -12.48 -19.01 -30.55
CA ASN A 624 -12.85 -17.61 -30.32
C ASN A 624 -12.71 -17.16 -28.85
N VAL A 625 -12.62 -18.10 -27.89
CA VAL A 625 -12.43 -17.78 -26.47
C VAL A 625 -11.13 -16.98 -26.23
N ILE A 626 -10.12 -17.08 -27.10
CA ILE A 626 -8.88 -16.31 -26.99
C ILE A 626 -9.14 -14.79 -27.05
N GLU A 627 -9.92 -14.34 -28.03
CA GLU A 627 -10.28 -12.92 -28.20
C GLU A 627 -11.26 -12.48 -27.10
N GLU A 628 -12.25 -13.32 -26.80
CA GLU A 628 -13.23 -13.07 -25.74
C GLU A 628 -12.64 -12.89 -24.34
N VAL A 629 -11.55 -13.60 -24.03
CA VAL A 629 -10.80 -13.49 -22.76
C VAL A 629 -9.71 -12.41 -22.87
N GLY A 630 -9.36 -11.94 -24.06
CA GLY A 630 -8.29 -10.95 -24.28
C GLY A 630 -6.90 -11.51 -23.98
N LEU A 631 -6.62 -12.73 -24.44
CA LEU A 631 -5.33 -13.41 -24.25
C LEU A 631 -4.44 -13.31 -25.50
N ASN A 632 -3.12 -13.48 -25.31
CA ASN A 632 -2.20 -13.64 -26.44
C ASN A 632 -2.37 -15.04 -27.05
N PRO A 633 -2.71 -15.18 -28.34
CA PRO A 633 -2.95 -16.49 -28.98
C PRO A 633 -1.79 -17.47 -28.81
N ASN A 634 -0.55 -16.97 -28.86
CA ASN A 634 0.65 -17.81 -28.84
C ASN A 634 0.94 -18.48 -27.49
N ASN A 635 0.31 -18.04 -26.40
CA ASN A 635 0.57 -18.59 -25.06
C ASN A 635 -0.67 -18.84 -24.19
N ALA A 636 -1.88 -18.55 -24.69
CA ALA A 636 -3.13 -18.77 -23.97
C ALA A 636 -3.25 -20.21 -23.44
N GLY A 637 -3.14 -21.20 -24.33
CA GLY A 637 -3.22 -22.63 -23.97
C GLY A 637 -2.20 -23.06 -22.92
N GLU A 638 -0.93 -22.65 -23.05
CA GLU A 638 0.09 -22.94 -22.02
C GLU A 638 -0.29 -22.32 -20.67
N LYS A 639 -0.68 -21.03 -20.63
CA LYS A 639 -1.05 -20.37 -19.38
C LYS A 639 -2.28 -21.02 -18.74
N GLY A 640 -3.24 -21.45 -19.55
CA GLY A 640 -4.41 -22.23 -19.15
C GLY A 640 -4.03 -23.57 -18.49
N LEU A 641 -3.15 -24.35 -19.12
CA LEU A 641 -2.66 -25.61 -18.57
C LEU A 641 -1.82 -25.42 -17.30
N ARG A 642 -1.00 -24.37 -17.22
CA ARG A 642 -0.24 -24.01 -16.01
C ARG A 642 -1.18 -23.60 -14.85
N LEU A 643 -2.29 -22.93 -15.15
CA LEU A 643 -3.35 -22.61 -14.21
C LEU A 643 -4.04 -23.89 -13.69
N LEU A 644 -4.51 -24.77 -14.57
CA LEU A 644 -5.08 -26.07 -14.19
C LEU A 644 -4.10 -26.91 -13.36
N LEU A 645 -2.80 -26.89 -13.71
CA LEU A 645 -1.75 -27.57 -12.95
C LEU A 645 -1.64 -27.04 -11.51
N MET A 646 -1.68 -25.72 -11.32
CA MET A 646 -1.65 -25.10 -10.00
C MET A 646 -2.93 -25.42 -9.21
N LEU A 647 -4.11 -25.34 -9.84
CA LEU A 647 -5.38 -25.70 -9.20
C LEU A 647 -5.42 -27.17 -8.79
N SER A 648 -4.88 -28.09 -9.59
CA SER A 648 -4.85 -29.52 -9.25
C SER A 648 -4.05 -29.85 -7.98
N PHE A 649 -3.12 -28.97 -7.57
CA PHE A 649 -2.37 -29.11 -6.32
C PHE A 649 -3.15 -28.60 -5.10
N VAL A 650 -4.01 -27.59 -5.29
CA VAL A 650 -4.67 -26.84 -4.20
C VAL A 650 -6.11 -27.31 -3.98
N PHE A 651 -6.81 -27.56 -5.08
CA PHE A 651 -8.24 -27.89 -5.16
C PHE A 651 -8.47 -29.30 -5.72
N ALA A 652 -7.51 -30.22 -5.53
CA ALA A 652 -7.53 -31.60 -6.01
C ALA A 652 -8.91 -32.33 -5.89
N PRO A 653 -9.69 -32.20 -4.80
CA PRO A 653 -10.99 -32.87 -4.70
C PRO A 653 -11.97 -32.51 -5.81
N HIS A 654 -11.93 -31.27 -6.33
CA HIS A 654 -12.83 -30.77 -7.36
C HIS A 654 -12.52 -31.27 -8.78
N PHE A 655 -11.39 -31.97 -8.95
CA PHE A 655 -11.02 -32.61 -10.21
C PHE A 655 -11.37 -34.11 -10.25
N LEU A 656 -11.78 -34.69 -9.11
CA LEU A 656 -12.09 -36.12 -8.97
C LEU A 656 -13.57 -36.38 -9.25
N SER A 657 -14.02 -36.06 -10.46
CA SER A 657 -15.29 -36.48 -11.05
C SER A 657 -15.01 -37.04 -12.45
N ASP A 658 -15.73 -38.08 -12.85
CA ASP A 658 -15.41 -38.82 -14.08
C ASP A 658 -15.47 -37.95 -15.35
N ASP A 659 -16.38 -36.98 -15.39
CA ASP A 659 -16.52 -36.02 -16.48
C ASP A 659 -15.28 -35.11 -16.62
N ILE A 660 -14.75 -34.59 -15.51
CA ILE A 660 -13.55 -33.75 -15.49
C ILE A 660 -12.31 -34.58 -15.81
N LEU A 661 -12.20 -35.79 -15.28
CA LEU A 661 -11.10 -36.70 -15.60
C LEU A 661 -11.11 -37.10 -17.08
N LEU A 662 -12.29 -37.29 -17.68
CA LEU A 662 -12.45 -37.57 -19.10
C LEU A 662 -12.04 -36.37 -19.97
N GLN A 663 -12.46 -35.15 -19.62
CA GLN A 663 -12.03 -33.94 -20.31
C GLN A 663 -10.51 -33.71 -20.22
N LEU A 664 -9.90 -33.96 -19.04
CA LEU A 664 -8.45 -33.93 -18.90
C LEU A 664 -7.76 -35.01 -19.75
N LYS A 665 -8.36 -36.19 -19.90
CA LYS A 665 -7.84 -37.24 -20.79
C LYS A 665 -7.93 -36.84 -22.26
N GLN A 666 -8.99 -36.14 -22.69
CA GLN A 666 -9.11 -35.63 -24.06
C GLN A 666 -7.99 -34.64 -24.42
N LEU A 667 -7.47 -33.87 -23.46
CA LEU A 667 -6.30 -33.02 -23.69
C LEU A 667 -5.02 -33.80 -24.04
N LEU A 668 -4.91 -35.08 -23.66
CA LEU A 668 -3.79 -35.96 -24.06
C LEU A 668 -3.89 -36.48 -25.50
N GLU A 669 -5.00 -36.22 -26.19
CA GLU A 669 -5.22 -36.59 -27.60
C GLU A 669 -4.75 -35.49 -28.56
N LEU A 670 -4.33 -34.33 -28.03
CA LEU A 670 -3.74 -33.24 -28.80
C LEU A 670 -2.26 -33.54 -29.11
N GLU A 671 -1.82 -33.27 -30.35
CA GLU A 671 -0.47 -33.58 -30.83
C GLU A 671 0.63 -32.65 -30.27
N ASP A 672 0.25 -31.55 -29.60
CA ASP A 672 1.19 -30.58 -29.03
C ASP A 672 2.02 -31.19 -27.87
N GLU A 673 3.34 -31.27 -28.08
CA GLU A 673 4.32 -31.78 -27.12
C GLU A 673 4.26 -31.11 -25.74
N MET A 674 3.80 -29.86 -25.65
CA MET A 674 3.71 -29.08 -24.42
C MET A 674 2.51 -29.47 -23.54
N VAL A 675 1.44 -30.03 -24.13
CA VAL A 675 0.19 -30.35 -23.42
C VAL A 675 0.38 -31.55 -22.49
N ALA A 676 0.82 -32.68 -23.03
CA ALA A 676 0.90 -33.95 -22.30
C ALA A 676 1.76 -33.89 -21.02
N PRO A 677 2.95 -33.24 -20.96
CA PRO A 677 3.72 -33.11 -19.72
C PRO A 677 3.00 -32.35 -18.61
N LEU A 678 2.15 -31.36 -18.95
CA LEU A 678 1.38 -30.59 -17.97
C LEU A 678 0.16 -31.39 -17.48
N VAL A 679 -0.58 -32.01 -18.39
CA VAL A 679 -1.77 -32.82 -18.07
C VAL A 679 -1.41 -34.09 -17.28
N LEU A 680 -0.35 -34.80 -17.65
CA LEU A 680 0.19 -35.91 -16.84
C LEU A 680 0.67 -35.43 -15.47
N SER A 681 1.14 -34.19 -15.34
CA SER A 681 1.47 -33.59 -14.04
C SER A 681 0.22 -33.30 -13.21
N ILE A 682 -0.90 -32.88 -13.82
CA ILE A 682 -2.22 -32.75 -13.15
C ILE A 682 -2.61 -34.11 -12.56
N PHE A 683 -2.72 -35.16 -13.38
CA PHE A 683 -3.06 -36.51 -12.89
C PHE A 683 -2.09 -37.03 -11.81
N THR A 684 -0.80 -36.67 -11.89
CA THR A 684 0.21 -36.97 -10.86
C THR A 684 -0.01 -36.20 -9.55
N PHE A 685 -0.64 -35.02 -9.56
CA PHE A 685 -1.02 -34.29 -8.34
C PHE A 685 -2.34 -34.77 -7.76
N LEU A 686 -3.33 -35.07 -8.60
CA LEU A 686 -4.59 -35.68 -8.18
C LEU A 686 -4.35 -37.01 -7.45
N GLY A 687 -3.50 -37.87 -8.03
CA GLY A 687 -3.09 -39.15 -7.44
C GLY A 687 -2.46 -39.05 -6.05
N LYS A 688 -1.79 -37.94 -5.72
CA LYS A 688 -1.21 -37.72 -4.37
C LYS A 688 -2.26 -37.34 -3.33
N TYR A 689 -3.43 -36.88 -3.76
CA TYR A 689 -4.58 -36.67 -2.89
C TYR A 689 -5.38 -37.97 -2.76
N LYS A 690 -5.69 -38.63 -3.88
CA LYS A 690 -6.24 -39.99 -3.92
C LYS A 690 -5.85 -40.68 -5.24
N PRO A 691 -5.28 -41.91 -5.23
CA PRO A 691 -4.91 -42.63 -6.46
C PRO A 691 -6.11 -42.82 -7.40
N LEU A 692 -5.90 -42.65 -8.71
CA LEU A 692 -7.00 -42.75 -9.68
C LEU A 692 -7.57 -44.17 -9.81
N CYS A 693 -6.81 -45.24 -9.53
CA CYS A 693 -7.35 -46.60 -9.49
C CYS A 693 -8.46 -46.77 -8.43
N GLU A 694 -8.42 -46.00 -7.33
CA GLU A 694 -9.45 -45.97 -6.29
C GLU A 694 -10.60 -44.98 -6.58
N VAL A 695 -10.53 -44.23 -7.69
CA VAL A 695 -11.53 -43.21 -8.07
C VAL A 695 -12.30 -43.66 -9.31
N SER A 696 -11.59 -44.04 -10.37
CA SER A 696 -12.16 -44.38 -11.66
C SER A 696 -11.28 -45.40 -12.39
N VAL A 697 -11.75 -46.64 -12.42
CA VAL A 697 -11.04 -47.77 -13.07
C VAL A 697 -11.03 -47.60 -14.59
N ASP A 698 -12.07 -47.00 -15.17
CA ASP A 698 -12.17 -46.81 -16.62
C ASP A 698 -11.18 -45.76 -17.15
N ILE A 699 -11.06 -44.62 -16.46
CA ILE A 699 -10.03 -43.61 -16.76
C ILE A 699 -8.63 -44.20 -16.57
N THR A 700 -8.43 -44.99 -15.51
CA THR A 700 -7.19 -45.70 -15.23
C THR A 700 -6.78 -46.62 -16.39
N ASN A 701 -7.71 -47.46 -16.86
CA ASN A 701 -7.48 -48.37 -17.99
C ASN A 701 -7.17 -47.63 -19.30
N GLN A 702 -7.77 -46.46 -19.55
CA GLN A 702 -7.46 -45.62 -20.71
C GLN A 702 -6.12 -44.90 -20.61
N LEU A 703 -5.70 -44.48 -19.42
CA LEU A 703 -4.43 -43.76 -19.21
C LEU A 703 -3.20 -44.66 -19.31
N ILE A 704 -3.30 -45.96 -18.98
CA ILE A 704 -2.18 -46.90 -19.04
C ILE A 704 -1.53 -46.97 -20.44
N PRO A 705 -2.26 -47.24 -21.55
CA PRO A 705 -1.64 -47.32 -22.89
C PRO A 705 -1.06 -45.98 -23.35
N ILE A 706 -1.73 -44.85 -23.06
CA ILE A 706 -1.22 -43.50 -23.37
C ILE A 706 0.11 -43.25 -22.66
N CYS A 707 0.18 -43.55 -21.36
CA CYS A 707 1.40 -43.40 -20.59
C CYS A 707 2.51 -44.36 -21.04
N LYS A 708 2.19 -45.58 -21.48
CA LYS A 708 3.17 -46.51 -22.05
C LYS A 708 3.79 -45.93 -23.33
N ASN A 709 2.97 -45.49 -24.29
CA ASN A 709 3.46 -44.88 -25.52
C ASN A 709 4.40 -43.69 -25.25
N TYR A 710 4.03 -42.77 -24.36
CA TYR A 710 4.90 -41.66 -23.97
C TYR A 710 6.20 -42.06 -23.27
N VAL A 711 6.31 -43.27 -22.71
CA VAL A 711 7.57 -43.79 -22.15
C VAL A 711 8.47 -44.40 -23.21
N GLU A 712 7.88 -44.98 -24.25
CA GLU A 712 8.57 -45.74 -25.31
C GLU A 712 9.02 -44.86 -26.48
N SER A 713 8.16 -43.93 -26.93
CA SER A 713 8.37 -43.08 -28.13
C SER A 713 8.20 -41.58 -27.86
N GLY A 714 7.82 -41.19 -26.65
CA GLY A 714 7.54 -39.80 -26.29
C GLY A 714 8.80 -38.96 -26.02
N THR A 715 8.61 -37.65 -25.88
CA THR A 715 9.73 -36.76 -25.49
C THR A 715 10.22 -37.06 -24.07
N PRO A 716 11.47 -36.73 -23.71
CA PRO A 716 11.98 -36.89 -22.35
C PRO A 716 11.15 -36.16 -21.28
N LYS A 717 10.42 -35.10 -21.65
CA LYS A 717 9.46 -34.40 -20.77
C LYS A 717 8.18 -35.21 -20.56
N GLN A 718 7.64 -35.81 -21.62
CA GLN A 718 6.43 -36.66 -21.57
C GLN A 718 6.70 -37.94 -20.77
N SER A 719 7.70 -38.73 -21.16
CA SER A 719 8.09 -40.00 -20.51
C SER A 719 8.28 -39.86 -18.99
N LYS A 720 9.02 -38.82 -18.57
CA LYS A 720 9.21 -38.47 -17.16
C LYS A 720 7.90 -38.31 -16.38
N GLN A 721 6.90 -37.66 -16.96
CA GLN A 721 5.63 -37.40 -16.29
C GLN A 721 4.68 -38.59 -16.42
N ALA A 722 4.77 -39.37 -17.51
CA ALA A 722 4.07 -40.65 -17.68
C ALA A 722 4.49 -41.67 -16.61
N ILE A 723 5.80 -41.89 -16.38
CA ILE A 723 6.30 -42.76 -15.29
C ILE A 723 5.78 -42.31 -13.91
N ARG A 724 5.71 -41.00 -13.67
CA ARG A 724 5.21 -40.45 -12.40
C ARG A 724 3.71 -40.61 -12.24
N CYS A 725 2.95 -40.41 -13.32
CA CYS A 725 1.52 -40.62 -13.34
C CYS A 725 1.20 -42.09 -13.07
N LEU A 726 1.86 -43.01 -13.78
CA LEU A 726 1.75 -44.45 -13.58
C LEU A 726 2.06 -44.87 -12.15
N PHE A 727 3.22 -44.44 -11.62
CA PHE A 727 3.68 -44.83 -10.28
C PHE A 727 2.79 -44.34 -9.12
N ILE A 728 2.10 -43.22 -9.28
CA ILE A 728 1.23 -42.68 -8.22
C ILE A 728 -0.20 -43.20 -8.35
N ASN A 729 -0.69 -43.43 -9.57
CA ASN A 729 -2.10 -43.73 -9.81
C ASN A 729 -2.42 -45.21 -10.01
N MET A 730 -1.47 -46.04 -10.43
CA MET A 730 -1.73 -47.41 -10.88
C MET A 730 -1.14 -48.45 -9.93
N VAL A 731 -1.30 -48.21 -8.62
CA VAL A 731 -0.59 -48.94 -7.55
C VAL A 731 -0.78 -50.45 -7.65
N ASP A 732 -2.00 -50.90 -7.94
CA ASP A 732 -2.38 -52.31 -8.06
C ASP A 732 -1.81 -52.98 -9.33
N ASN A 733 -1.52 -52.20 -10.37
CA ASN A 733 -0.98 -52.67 -11.65
C ASN A 733 0.55 -52.54 -11.76
N HIS A 734 1.24 -52.15 -10.69
CA HIS A 734 2.70 -51.99 -10.71
C HIS A 734 3.44 -53.26 -11.16
N ASP A 735 2.96 -54.44 -10.78
CA ASP A 735 3.54 -55.74 -11.15
C ASP A 735 3.36 -56.12 -12.62
N THR A 736 2.42 -55.51 -13.34
CA THR A 736 2.17 -55.81 -14.76
C THR A 736 2.71 -54.72 -15.69
N ILE A 737 2.66 -53.45 -15.26
CA ILE A 737 3.08 -52.31 -16.08
C ILE A 737 4.61 -52.16 -16.11
N PHE A 738 5.27 -52.15 -14.95
CA PHE A 738 6.69 -51.79 -14.89
C PHE A 738 7.65 -52.85 -15.47
N PRO A 739 7.42 -54.18 -15.38
CA PRO A 739 8.30 -55.15 -16.04
C PRO A 739 8.33 -55.00 -17.56
N ALA A 740 7.16 -54.78 -18.18
CA ALA A 740 7.06 -54.54 -19.63
C ALA A 740 7.82 -53.26 -20.04
N LEU A 741 7.64 -52.17 -19.28
CA LEU A 741 8.37 -50.92 -19.52
C LEU A 741 9.89 -51.09 -19.34
N ILE A 742 10.34 -51.86 -18.34
CA ILE A 742 11.77 -52.09 -18.10
C ILE A 742 12.41 -52.84 -19.27
N GLU A 743 11.75 -53.86 -19.84
CA GLU A 743 12.28 -54.59 -21.00
C GLU A 743 12.28 -53.72 -22.26
N SER A 744 11.25 -52.90 -22.47
CA SER A 744 11.19 -51.91 -23.55
C SER A 744 12.32 -50.88 -23.47
N ILE A 745 12.51 -50.27 -22.28
CA ILE A 745 13.61 -49.34 -21.98
C ILE A 745 14.98 -49.99 -22.18
N LYS A 746 15.15 -51.25 -21.74
CA LYS A 746 16.41 -52.00 -21.90
C LYS A 746 16.81 -52.18 -23.38
N ASN A 747 15.82 -52.33 -24.27
CA ASN A 747 16.06 -52.39 -25.71
C ASN A 747 16.36 -51.00 -26.31
N ALA A 748 15.66 -49.96 -25.86
CA ALA A 748 15.90 -48.57 -26.26
C ALA A 748 17.21 -47.95 -25.70
N LEU A 749 17.83 -48.56 -24.68
CA LEU A 749 19.14 -48.15 -24.13
C LEU A 749 20.32 -48.54 -25.04
N ASN A 750 20.27 -48.10 -26.29
CA ASN A 750 21.30 -48.23 -27.31
C ASN A 750 21.51 -46.88 -28.04
N PRO A 751 22.74 -46.39 -28.24
CA PRO A 751 22.98 -45.08 -28.88
C PRO A 751 22.42 -44.93 -30.31
N SER A 752 22.11 -46.03 -31.01
CA SER A 752 21.47 -46.00 -32.34
C SER A 752 19.95 -45.88 -32.29
N SER A 753 19.33 -45.83 -31.11
CA SER A 753 17.88 -45.65 -30.94
C SER A 753 17.54 -44.15 -30.93
N ALA A 754 16.50 -43.76 -31.67
CA ALA A 754 15.98 -42.38 -31.63
C ALA A 754 15.52 -41.99 -30.20
N ASP A 755 14.95 -42.94 -29.47
CA ASP A 755 14.39 -42.75 -28.13
C ASP A 755 15.42 -42.92 -27.01
N TYR A 756 16.72 -43.01 -27.33
CA TYR A 756 17.78 -43.34 -26.36
C TYR A 756 17.78 -42.42 -25.13
N ARG A 757 17.64 -41.11 -25.34
CA ARG A 757 17.55 -40.12 -24.25
C ARG A 757 16.26 -40.27 -23.44
N THR A 758 15.14 -40.56 -24.08
CA THR A 758 13.86 -40.84 -23.42
C THR A 758 13.98 -42.06 -22.52
N ALA A 759 14.62 -43.13 -22.99
CA ALA A 759 14.89 -44.35 -22.24
C ALA A 759 15.80 -44.10 -21.01
N ILE A 760 16.82 -43.25 -21.12
CA ILE A 760 17.66 -42.82 -19.98
C ILE A 760 16.82 -42.10 -18.91
N VAL A 761 15.93 -41.19 -19.32
CA VAL A 761 15.05 -40.45 -18.39
C VAL A 761 14.03 -41.36 -17.73
N ALA A 762 13.43 -42.28 -18.49
CA ALA A 762 12.51 -43.29 -17.99
C ALA A 762 13.18 -44.19 -16.94
N LEU A 763 14.35 -44.77 -17.27
CA LEU A 763 15.17 -45.57 -16.35
C LEU A 763 15.44 -44.81 -15.05
N GLY A 764 15.89 -43.56 -15.14
CA GLY A 764 16.17 -42.74 -13.96
C GLY A 764 14.95 -42.50 -13.07
N HIS A 765 13.76 -42.35 -13.65
CA HIS A 765 12.53 -42.18 -12.87
C HIS A 765 11.99 -43.49 -12.27
N ILE A 766 12.13 -44.62 -12.97
CA ILE A 766 11.85 -45.94 -12.40
C ILE A 766 12.83 -46.26 -11.26
N ALA A 767 14.13 -45.97 -11.45
CA ALA A 767 15.17 -46.21 -10.46
C ALA A 767 15.00 -45.41 -9.15
N TYR A 768 14.38 -44.24 -9.22
CA TYR A 768 14.04 -43.44 -8.03
C TYR A 768 12.76 -43.95 -7.32
N ASN A 769 11.75 -44.38 -8.09
CA ASN A 769 10.44 -44.76 -7.55
C ASN A 769 10.34 -46.23 -7.09
N LEU A 770 11.01 -47.16 -7.81
CA LEU A 770 10.95 -48.61 -7.59
C LEU A 770 12.34 -49.26 -7.39
N PRO A 771 13.20 -48.70 -6.51
CA PRO A 771 14.61 -49.11 -6.35
C PRO A 771 14.78 -50.52 -5.78
N GLU A 772 13.87 -50.95 -4.90
CA GLU A 772 13.95 -52.23 -4.19
C GLU A 772 13.41 -53.38 -5.08
N LYS A 773 12.29 -53.14 -5.78
CA LYS A 773 11.55 -54.15 -6.55
C LYS A 773 12.30 -54.70 -7.77
N TYR A 774 13.08 -53.84 -8.45
CA TYR A 774 13.85 -54.21 -9.65
C TYR A 774 15.36 -53.95 -9.49
N HIS A 775 15.86 -53.96 -8.24
CA HIS A 775 17.21 -53.53 -7.87
C HIS A 775 18.30 -54.07 -8.80
N GLN A 776 18.34 -55.38 -9.03
CA GLN A 776 19.42 -56.02 -9.80
C GLN A 776 19.38 -55.64 -11.29
N GLN A 777 18.19 -55.57 -11.89
CA GLN A 777 18.02 -55.17 -13.30
C GLN A 777 18.45 -53.71 -13.49
N ILE A 778 17.97 -52.81 -12.61
CA ILE A 778 18.32 -51.39 -12.63
C ILE A 778 19.83 -51.19 -12.42
N LYS A 779 20.43 -51.89 -11.45
CA LYS A 779 21.87 -51.83 -11.16
C LYS A 779 22.73 -52.25 -12.35
N VAL A 780 22.35 -53.32 -13.05
CA VAL A 780 23.03 -53.76 -14.28
C VAL A 780 22.87 -52.73 -15.40
N MET A 781 21.67 -52.18 -15.62
CA MET A 781 21.47 -51.13 -16.62
C MET A 781 22.26 -49.86 -16.30
N VAL A 782 22.21 -49.34 -15.07
CA VAL A 782 22.95 -48.13 -14.70
C VAL A 782 24.47 -48.34 -14.79
N SER A 783 25.01 -49.43 -14.25
CA SER A 783 26.46 -49.68 -14.29
C SER A 783 26.99 -49.98 -15.70
N ARG A 784 26.25 -50.70 -16.53
CA ARG A 784 26.67 -51.06 -17.88
C ARG A 784 26.31 -50.01 -18.92
N LYS A 785 25.02 -49.64 -19.04
CA LYS A 785 24.53 -48.73 -20.08
C LYS A 785 24.82 -47.27 -19.79
N ILE A 786 24.67 -46.81 -18.54
CA ILE A 786 24.86 -45.40 -18.20
C ILE A 786 26.31 -45.09 -17.85
N VAL A 787 26.92 -45.81 -16.90
CA VAL A 787 28.32 -45.54 -16.51
C VAL A 787 29.29 -45.99 -17.62
N LYS A 788 29.33 -47.28 -17.96
CA LYS A 788 30.37 -47.80 -18.86
C LYS A 788 30.16 -47.41 -20.33
N GLU A 789 28.95 -47.55 -20.87
CA GLU A 789 28.70 -47.37 -22.31
C GLU A 789 28.41 -45.92 -22.74
N LEU A 790 27.98 -45.02 -21.83
CA LEU A 790 27.63 -43.62 -22.13
C LEU A 790 28.58 -42.57 -21.53
N LEU A 791 29.00 -42.74 -20.26
CA LEU A 791 29.80 -41.72 -19.56
C LEU A 791 31.31 -41.97 -19.59
N VAL A 792 31.75 -43.22 -19.78
CA VAL A 792 33.17 -43.63 -19.74
C VAL A 792 33.69 -44.13 -21.10
N LYS A 793 32.79 -44.41 -22.06
CA LYS A 793 33.18 -44.85 -23.41
C LYS A 793 33.79 -43.69 -24.19
N GLU A 794 34.84 -43.97 -24.96
CA GLU A 794 35.50 -42.99 -25.81
C GLU A 794 34.57 -42.52 -26.97
N THR A 795 34.53 -41.22 -27.21
CA THR A 795 33.84 -40.62 -28.36
C THR A 795 34.66 -40.81 -29.63
N SER A 796 34.00 -41.29 -30.69
CA SER A 796 34.59 -41.68 -31.98
C SER A 796 34.86 -40.50 -32.91
N GLU A 797 34.16 -39.37 -32.73
CA GLU A 797 34.14 -38.23 -33.65
C GLU A 797 34.63 -36.95 -32.94
N GLN A 798 35.21 -36.02 -33.71
CA GLN A 798 35.54 -34.68 -33.23
C GLN A 798 34.29 -33.79 -33.37
N THR A 799 33.78 -33.27 -32.27
CA THR A 799 32.69 -32.28 -32.28
C THR A 799 33.21 -30.89 -32.66
N HIS A 800 32.35 -30.08 -33.28
CA HIS A 800 32.68 -28.75 -33.79
C HIS A 800 33.38 -27.84 -32.76
N GLU A 801 34.46 -27.19 -33.19
CA GLU A 801 35.14 -26.14 -32.43
C GLU A 801 34.25 -24.87 -32.33
N SER A 802 33.37 -24.83 -31.33
CA SER A 802 32.83 -23.56 -30.84
C SER A 802 33.82 -22.98 -29.82
N GLU A 803 34.28 -21.76 -30.04
CA GLU A 803 35.17 -21.05 -29.11
C GLU A 803 34.44 -20.58 -27.83
N GLU A 804 33.10 -20.51 -27.87
CA GLU A 804 32.26 -20.03 -26.77
C GLU A 804 32.23 -20.99 -25.58
N ASP A 805 32.39 -20.43 -24.37
CA ASP A 805 32.43 -21.22 -23.13
C ASP A 805 31.03 -21.72 -22.67
N TRP A 806 29.94 -21.31 -23.35
CA TRP A 806 28.55 -21.63 -23.01
C TRP A 806 27.57 -21.51 -24.19
N CYS A 807 26.62 -22.44 -24.32
CA CYS A 807 25.51 -22.42 -25.28
C CYS A 807 24.18 -22.85 -24.61
N ARG A 808 23.04 -22.84 -25.32
CA ARG A 808 21.75 -23.37 -24.84
C ARG A 808 21.76 -24.91 -24.80
N GLU A 809 20.98 -25.54 -23.92
CA GLU A 809 20.87 -27.02 -23.81
C GLU A 809 20.32 -27.69 -25.09
N GLU A 810 19.73 -26.90 -26.00
CA GLU A 810 19.19 -27.34 -27.29
C GLU A 810 20.22 -27.30 -28.42
N GLU A 811 21.27 -26.49 -28.29
CA GLU A 811 22.39 -26.37 -29.23
C GLU A 811 23.50 -27.41 -28.97
N LEU A 812 23.44 -28.10 -27.82
CA LEU A 812 24.38 -29.16 -27.46
C LEU A 812 24.23 -30.41 -28.36
N PRO A 813 25.33 -31.11 -28.68
CA PRO A 813 25.29 -32.43 -29.31
C PRO A 813 24.40 -33.41 -28.51
N GLU A 814 23.61 -34.23 -29.22
CA GLU A 814 22.66 -35.14 -28.57
C GLU A 814 23.36 -36.17 -27.66
N GLU A 815 24.60 -36.58 -27.96
CA GLU A 815 25.42 -37.39 -27.05
C GLU A 815 25.64 -36.68 -25.71
N THR A 816 26.04 -35.41 -25.71
CA THR A 816 26.21 -34.64 -24.47
C THR A 816 24.87 -34.43 -23.76
N ARG A 817 23.76 -34.19 -24.48
CA ARG A 817 22.41 -34.14 -23.87
C ARG A 817 22.03 -35.48 -23.21
N CYS A 818 22.42 -36.61 -23.80
CA CYS A 818 22.28 -37.94 -23.21
C CYS A 818 23.16 -38.10 -21.96
N ARG A 819 24.43 -37.66 -22.00
CA ARG A 819 25.34 -37.66 -20.83
C ARG A 819 24.77 -36.84 -19.66
N LEU A 820 24.18 -35.66 -19.92
CA LEU A 820 23.53 -34.84 -18.90
C LEU A 820 22.35 -35.58 -18.24
N GLU A 821 21.48 -36.26 -18.99
CA GLU A 821 20.44 -37.12 -18.41
C GLU A 821 20.99 -38.41 -17.79
N GLY A 822 22.14 -38.92 -18.23
CA GLY A 822 22.88 -40.01 -17.59
C GLY A 822 23.34 -39.66 -16.17
N LEU A 823 23.95 -38.48 -15.98
CA LEU A 823 24.32 -37.95 -14.67
C LEU A 823 23.08 -37.77 -13.78
N LYS A 824 21.99 -37.20 -14.31
CA LYS A 824 20.72 -37.05 -13.60
C LYS A 824 20.11 -38.43 -13.25
N CYS A 825 20.20 -39.43 -14.13
CA CYS A 825 19.75 -40.80 -13.93
C CYS A 825 20.51 -41.48 -12.78
N MET A 826 21.83 -41.35 -12.72
CA MET A 826 22.63 -41.88 -11.63
C MET A 826 22.27 -41.26 -10.27
N GLY A 827 22.09 -39.93 -10.22
CA GLY A 827 21.63 -39.27 -8.99
C GLY A 827 20.24 -39.74 -8.55
N ARG A 828 19.31 -39.93 -9.49
CA ARG A 828 17.96 -40.47 -9.23
C ARG A 828 18.01 -41.92 -8.72
N TRP A 829 18.83 -42.78 -9.33
CA TRP A 829 19.07 -44.16 -8.88
C TRP A 829 19.62 -44.21 -7.46
N LEU A 830 20.67 -43.43 -7.16
CA LEU A 830 21.27 -43.39 -5.83
C LEU A 830 20.29 -42.89 -4.77
N LEU A 831 19.53 -41.84 -5.06
CA LEU A 831 18.46 -41.35 -4.18
C LEU A 831 17.42 -42.44 -3.87
N GLY A 832 17.07 -43.27 -4.87
CA GLY A 832 16.20 -44.43 -4.69
C GLY A 832 16.77 -45.47 -3.72
N LEU A 833 18.07 -45.74 -3.75
CA LEU A 833 18.73 -46.71 -2.86
C LEU A 833 18.71 -46.31 -1.38
N LYS A 834 18.44 -45.04 -1.04
CA LYS A 834 18.34 -44.43 0.30
C LYS A 834 19.59 -44.51 1.18
N ASN A 835 20.16 -45.70 1.40
CA ASN A 835 21.20 -45.99 2.39
C ASN A 835 22.42 -46.77 1.84
N ASP A 836 22.53 -47.03 0.53
CA ASP A 836 23.68 -47.76 -0.04
C ASP A 836 24.96 -46.91 -0.07
N ILE A 837 25.80 -47.09 0.94
CA ILE A 837 27.09 -46.40 1.11
C ILE A 837 28.06 -46.70 -0.03
N GLN A 838 28.15 -47.93 -0.53
CA GLN A 838 29.14 -48.30 -1.55
C GLN A 838 28.79 -47.66 -2.90
N SER A 839 27.52 -47.68 -3.27
CA SER A 839 27.03 -47.01 -4.49
C SER A 839 27.12 -45.48 -4.35
N ALA A 840 26.91 -44.92 -3.15
CA ALA A 840 27.09 -43.50 -2.89
C ALA A 840 28.54 -43.05 -3.10
N GLN A 841 29.50 -43.70 -2.44
CA GLN A 841 30.92 -43.36 -2.55
C GLN A 841 31.43 -43.43 -3.99
N LYS A 842 31.04 -44.46 -4.75
CA LYS A 842 31.40 -44.59 -6.18
C LYS A 842 30.80 -43.46 -7.03
N THR A 843 29.53 -43.13 -6.79
CA THR A 843 28.83 -42.05 -7.50
C THR A 843 29.45 -40.69 -7.20
N PHE A 844 29.73 -40.37 -5.93
CA PHE A 844 30.38 -39.11 -5.56
C PHE A 844 31.79 -38.98 -6.13
N ARG A 845 32.60 -40.05 -6.14
CA ARG A 845 33.93 -40.02 -6.80
C ARG A 845 33.82 -39.66 -8.27
N MET A 846 32.86 -40.24 -8.99
CA MET A 846 32.68 -39.99 -10.41
C MET A 846 32.14 -38.58 -10.69
N LEU A 847 31.16 -38.10 -9.93
CA LEU A 847 30.66 -36.73 -10.04
C LEU A 847 31.75 -35.69 -9.71
N ASN A 848 32.57 -35.96 -8.70
CA ASN A 848 33.70 -35.10 -8.34
C ASN A 848 34.79 -35.07 -9.41
N ALA A 849 35.03 -36.19 -10.11
CA ALA A 849 35.98 -36.24 -11.23
C ALA A 849 35.55 -35.33 -12.40
N PHE A 850 34.24 -35.25 -12.71
CA PHE A 850 33.73 -34.26 -13.67
C PHE A 850 33.95 -32.80 -13.23
N ILE A 851 33.98 -32.51 -11.92
CA ILE A 851 34.24 -31.15 -11.41
C ILE A 851 35.74 -30.84 -11.49
N ILE A 852 36.60 -31.73 -10.97
CA ILE A 852 38.07 -31.57 -10.98
C ILE A 852 38.59 -31.43 -12.42
N ASN A 853 38.14 -32.29 -13.34
CA ASN A 853 38.59 -32.27 -14.73
C ASN A 853 37.82 -31.25 -15.61
N ARG A 854 37.20 -30.23 -15.00
CA ARG A 854 36.44 -29.14 -15.67
C ARG A 854 35.34 -29.59 -16.64
N GLY A 855 34.91 -30.86 -16.61
CA GLY A 855 33.88 -31.45 -17.46
C GLY A 855 34.38 -32.59 -18.35
N ASP A 856 35.68 -32.70 -18.64
CA ASP A 856 36.25 -33.79 -19.43
C ASP A 856 36.72 -34.94 -18.52
N LEU A 857 35.84 -35.93 -18.30
CA LEU A 857 36.15 -37.08 -17.46
C LEU A 857 37.38 -37.88 -17.94
N LEU A 858 37.63 -37.94 -19.26
CA LEU A 858 38.67 -38.76 -19.86
C LEU A 858 39.97 -37.98 -20.16
N GLN A 859 39.96 -36.66 -20.01
CA GLN A 859 41.10 -35.76 -20.28
C GLN A 859 41.63 -35.92 -21.73
N GLN A 860 40.73 -36.11 -22.70
CA GLN A 860 41.06 -36.31 -24.11
C GLN A 860 41.04 -35.01 -24.93
N ASN A 861 40.56 -33.89 -24.37
CA ASN A 861 40.43 -32.59 -25.05
C ASN A 861 39.60 -32.65 -26.36
N LYS A 862 38.63 -33.58 -26.43
CA LYS A 862 37.72 -33.74 -27.58
C LYS A 862 36.38 -33.01 -27.43
N LEU A 863 36.07 -32.53 -26.22
CA LEU A 863 34.81 -31.85 -25.92
C LEU A 863 34.97 -30.34 -26.10
N SER A 864 33.94 -29.68 -26.63
CA SER A 864 33.89 -28.23 -26.65
C SER A 864 33.82 -27.66 -25.23
N LYS A 865 34.26 -26.41 -25.05
CA LYS A 865 34.22 -25.74 -23.75
C LYS A 865 32.79 -25.62 -23.21
N ALA A 866 31.82 -25.34 -24.08
CA ALA A 866 30.40 -25.31 -23.73
C ALA A 866 29.91 -26.67 -23.17
N GLU A 867 30.26 -27.79 -23.80
CA GLU A 867 29.91 -29.13 -23.29
C GLU A 867 30.56 -29.40 -21.93
N MET A 868 31.84 -29.05 -21.77
CA MET A 868 32.56 -29.13 -20.50
C MET A 868 31.86 -28.33 -19.39
N SER A 869 31.40 -27.11 -19.70
CA SER A 869 30.63 -26.24 -18.79
C SER A 869 29.31 -26.88 -18.35
N TRP A 870 28.55 -27.44 -19.29
CA TRP A 870 27.30 -28.14 -18.97
C TRP A 870 27.53 -29.42 -18.15
N LEU A 871 28.57 -30.20 -18.45
CA LEU A 871 28.89 -31.44 -17.73
C LEU A 871 29.32 -31.18 -16.29
N ARG A 872 30.24 -30.23 -16.03
CA ARG A 872 30.67 -29.89 -14.66
C ARG A 872 29.54 -29.28 -13.83
N LEU A 873 28.74 -28.38 -14.42
CA LEU A 873 27.54 -27.83 -13.79
C LEU A 873 26.54 -28.94 -13.42
N GLN A 874 26.27 -29.87 -14.33
CA GLN A 874 25.30 -30.93 -14.08
C GLN A 874 25.82 -31.96 -13.06
N ALA A 875 27.14 -32.23 -13.02
CA ALA A 875 27.73 -33.04 -11.97
C ALA A 875 27.54 -32.40 -10.59
N GLY A 876 27.88 -31.11 -10.43
CA GLY A 876 27.68 -30.37 -9.18
C GLY A 876 26.22 -30.24 -8.77
N CYS A 877 25.32 -29.95 -9.72
CA CYS A 877 23.87 -29.91 -9.47
C CYS A 877 23.33 -31.28 -9.02
N THR A 878 23.88 -32.38 -9.55
CA THR A 878 23.52 -33.74 -9.12
C THR A 878 24.03 -34.03 -7.71
N MET A 879 25.27 -33.64 -7.37
CA MET A 879 25.82 -33.77 -6.01
C MET A 879 24.95 -33.04 -4.99
N LEU A 880 24.65 -31.75 -5.21
CA LEU A 880 23.71 -30.99 -4.37
C LEU A 880 22.36 -31.72 -4.20
N LYS A 881 21.81 -32.24 -5.29
CA LYS A 881 20.50 -32.92 -5.25
C LYS A 881 20.53 -34.25 -4.46
N ILE A 882 21.68 -34.95 -4.42
CA ILE A 882 21.89 -36.14 -3.60
C ILE A 882 22.00 -35.75 -2.11
N CYS A 883 22.76 -34.69 -1.81
CA CYS A 883 22.96 -34.19 -0.44
C CYS A 883 21.69 -33.64 0.24
N GLU A 884 20.60 -33.35 -0.51
CA GLU A 884 19.28 -33.05 0.07
C GLU A 884 18.65 -34.23 0.86
N GLN A 885 19.20 -35.44 0.77
CA GLN A 885 18.64 -36.66 1.38
C GLN A 885 19.65 -37.38 2.29
N LYS A 886 19.29 -37.52 3.58
CA LYS A 886 20.06 -38.31 4.56
C LYS A 886 20.24 -39.77 4.15
N GLY A 887 21.30 -40.40 4.64
CA GLY A 887 21.75 -41.73 4.24
C GLY A 887 22.80 -41.61 3.14
N VAL A 888 22.42 -41.84 1.88
CA VAL A 888 23.31 -41.69 0.71
C VAL A 888 23.90 -40.29 0.56
N GLY A 889 23.16 -39.23 0.90
CA GLY A 889 23.63 -37.85 0.80
C GLY A 889 24.61 -37.41 1.88
N ASP A 890 24.80 -38.22 2.92
CA ASP A 890 25.79 -37.97 3.98
C ASP A 890 27.16 -38.61 3.67
N GLN A 891 27.34 -39.24 2.49
CA GLN A 891 28.52 -40.06 2.13
C GLN A 891 29.59 -39.32 1.29
N TYR A 892 29.51 -38.00 1.20
CA TYR A 892 30.55 -37.19 0.55
C TYR A 892 31.72 -36.95 1.51
N THR A 893 32.90 -36.62 0.98
CA THR A 893 34.10 -36.31 1.78
C THR A 893 34.34 -34.79 1.88
N ALA A 894 35.17 -34.35 2.83
CA ALA A 894 35.56 -32.95 2.97
C ALA A 894 36.20 -32.40 1.68
N ASP A 895 37.10 -33.16 1.06
CA ASP A 895 37.70 -32.83 -0.24
C ASP A 895 36.64 -32.62 -1.34
N GLN A 896 35.66 -33.53 -1.46
CA GLN A 896 34.55 -33.38 -2.41
C GLN A 896 33.68 -32.16 -2.12
N PHE A 897 33.52 -31.79 -0.86
CA PHE A 897 32.79 -30.59 -0.44
C PHE A 897 33.55 -29.30 -0.82
N TYR A 898 34.88 -29.27 -0.68
CA TYR A 898 35.70 -28.13 -1.09
C TYR A 898 35.73 -27.99 -2.62
N ASN A 899 35.94 -29.09 -3.35
CA ASN A 899 35.90 -29.12 -4.83
C ASN A 899 34.54 -28.63 -5.37
N LEU A 900 33.43 -29.11 -4.79
CA LEU A 900 32.08 -28.69 -5.18
C LEU A 900 31.80 -27.20 -4.90
N SER A 901 32.44 -26.59 -3.89
CA SER A 901 32.29 -25.16 -3.58
C SER A 901 32.86 -24.26 -4.68
N GLN A 902 33.87 -24.72 -5.43
CA GLN A 902 34.54 -23.94 -6.47
C GLN A 902 33.61 -23.55 -7.64
N LEU A 903 32.51 -24.27 -7.86
CA LEU A 903 31.51 -23.93 -8.88
C LEU A 903 30.80 -22.56 -8.64
N ILE A 904 30.97 -21.95 -7.46
CA ILE A 904 30.53 -20.56 -7.20
C ILE A 904 31.52 -19.53 -7.74
N SER A 905 32.78 -19.92 -7.94
CA SER A 905 33.84 -19.09 -8.54
C SER A 905 34.22 -19.58 -9.95
N ASP A 906 33.33 -20.35 -10.61
CA ASP A 906 33.55 -20.87 -11.96
C ASP A 906 33.76 -19.72 -12.97
N GLU A 907 34.62 -19.95 -13.98
CA GLU A 907 34.90 -18.95 -15.00
C GLU A 907 33.63 -18.53 -15.77
N VAL A 908 32.69 -19.46 -16.00
CA VAL A 908 31.46 -19.20 -16.74
C VAL A 908 30.35 -18.69 -15.82
N LEU A 909 29.81 -17.50 -16.15
CA LEU A 909 28.75 -16.84 -15.37
C LEU A 909 27.51 -17.73 -15.20
N GLN A 910 27.06 -18.38 -16.26
CA GLN A 910 25.85 -19.21 -16.28
C GLN A 910 25.97 -20.47 -15.42
N VAL A 911 27.20 -20.99 -15.26
CA VAL A 911 27.51 -22.07 -14.31
C VAL A 911 27.31 -21.56 -12.88
N ARG A 912 27.92 -20.42 -12.53
CA ARG A 912 27.77 -19.79 -11.21
C ARG A 912 26.30 -19.46 -10.91
N GLU A 913 25.62 -18.75 -11.80
CA GLU A 913 24.20 -18.36 -11.63
C GLU A 913 23.30 -19.58 -11.39
N THR A 914 23.44 -20.62 -12.24
CA THR A 914 22.62 -21.83 -12.14
C THR A 914 22.94 -22.61 -10.86
N PHE A 915 24.22 -22.78 -10.53
CA PHE A 915 24.65 -23.51 -9.34
C PHE A 915 24.19 -22.81 -8.06
N CYS A 916 24.41 -21.50 -7.95
CA CYS A 916 23.93 -20.69 -6.82
C CYS A 916 22.40 -20.73 -6.67
N HIS A 917 21.65 -20.76 -7.78
CA HIS A 917 20.20 -20.97 -7.73
C HIS A 917 19.82 -22.36 -7.21
N LYS A 918 20.52 -23.44 -7.61
CA LYS A 918 20.27 -24.79 -7.06
C LYS A 918 20.63 -24.87 -5.58
N LEU A 919 21.74 -24.27 -5.16
CA LEU A 919 22.19 -24.19 -3.77
C LEU A 919 21.11 -23.55 -2.89
N HIS A 920 20.67 -22.34 -3.22
CA HIS A 920 19.59 -21.65 -2.51
C HIS A 920 18.31 -22.50 -2.44
N LYS A 921 17.92 -23.10 -3.56
CA LYS A 921 16.73 -23.96 -3.64
C LYS A 921 16.84 -25.21 -2.77
N GLY A 922 18.02 -25.82 -2.69
CA GLY A 922 18.31 -26.98 -1.84
C GLY A 922 18.32 -26.61 -0.35
N LEU A 923 18.95 -25.49 0.01
CA LEU A 923 19.01 -24.97 1.38
C LEU A 923 17.62 -24.59 1.93
N GLY A 924 16.78 -23.96 1.10
CA GLY A 924 15.48 -23.43 1.50
C GLY A 924 14.30 -24.41 1.48
N ARG A 925 14.43 -25.57 0.83
CA ARG A 925 13.32 -26.50 0.58
C ARG A 925 13.19 -27.55 1.70
N GLY A 926 12.03 -27.63 2.36
CA GLY A 926 11.73 -28.75 3.27
C GLY A 926 12.60 -28.84 4.53
N ILE A 927 13.07 -27.68 5.01
CA ILE A 927 13.83 -27.54 6.26
C ILE A 927 13.07 -28.22 7.42
N PRO A 928 13.72 -29.01 8.29
CA PRO A 928 15.13 -29.40 8.30
C PRO A 928 15.41 -30.80 7.71
N ASN A 929 14.40 -31.47 7.14
CA ASN A 929 14.44 -32.92 6.87
C ASN A 929 14.59 -33.31 5.38
N LYS A 930 14.40 -32.36 4.45
CA LYS A 930 14.51 -32.58 2.99
C LYS A 930 15.20 -31.40 2.28
N CYS A 931 16.13 -30.76 3.00
CA CYS A 931 16.95 -29.65 2.55
C CYS A 931 18.43 -30.07 2.50
N LEU A 932 19.27 -29.28 1.83
CA LEU A 932 20.72 -29.36 2.03
C LEU A 932 21.07 -29.15 3.53
N PRO A 933 22.08 -29.86 4.06
CA PRO A 933 22.60 -29.61 5.39
C PRO A 933 23.18 -28.19 5.54
N LEU A 934 23.48 -27.81 6.78
CA LEU A 934 23.85 -26.42 7.11
C LEU A 934 25.24 -26.02 6.59
N ASP A 935 26.14 -26.99 6.40
CA ASP A 935 27.48 -26.81 5.85
C ASP A 935 27.47 -26.10 4.49
N PHE A 936 26.54 -26.47 3.61
CA PHE A 936 26.31 -25.80 2.34
C PHE A 936 25.96 -24.31 2.45
N MET A 937 25.66 -23.74 3.64
CA MET A 937 25.60 -22.28 3.78
C MET A 937 26.99 -21.62 3.75
N GLY A 938 28.06 -22.32 4.15
CA GLY A 938 29.43 -21.79 4.10
C GLY A 938 29.87 -21.38 2.70
N TYR A 939 29.28 -22.00 1.68
CA TYR A 939 29.46 -21.68 0.26
C TYR A 939 29.16 -20.21 -0.08
N TYR A 940 28.26 -19.54 0.66
CA TYR A 940 27.94 -18.12 0.45
C TYR A 940 29.15 -17.20 0.70
N ALA A 941 30.19 -17.63 1.42
CA ALA A 941 31.41 -16.84 1.62
C ALA A 941 32.13 -16.51 0.31
N LEU A 942 32.10 -17.42 -0.67
CA LEU A 942 32.68 -17.19 -2.01
C LEU A 942 31.96 -16.07 -2.78
N GLY A 943 30.73 -15.70 -2.39
CA GLY A 943 30.05 -14.49 -2.87
C GLY A 943 30.80 -13.18 -2.60
N GLY A 944 31.79 -13.19 -1.70
CA GLY A 944 32.76 -12.09 -1.56
C GLY A 944 33.61 -11.88 -2.81
N LYS A 945 34.09 -12.96 -3.46
CA LYS A 945 34.92 -12.93 -4.70
C LYS A 945 34.12 -12.47 -5.93
N GLU A 946 32.79 -12.50 -5.88
CA GLU A 946 31.93 -12.21 -7.03
C GLU A 946 32.12 -10.77 -7.56
N GLN A 947 32.36 -10.64 -8.86
CA GLN A 947 32.61 -9.38 -9.56
C GLN A 947 31.36 -8.84 -10.26
N ASN A 948 30.46 -9.73 -10.72
CA ASN A 948 29.21 -9.34 -11.34
C ASN A 948 28.24 -8.80 -10.28
N LYS A 949 27.97 -7.48 -10.34
CA LYS A 949 27.09 -6.77 -9.39
C LYS A 949 25.69 -7.38 -9.29
N LYS A 950 25.12 -7.87 -10.40
CA LYS A 950 23.77 -8.49 -10.44
C LYS A 950 23.78 -9.81 -9.66
N LEU A 951 24.72 -10.71 -9.94
CA LEU A 951 24.86 -11.99 -9.24
C LEU A 951 25.24 -11.80 -7.76
N LYS A 952 26.13 -10.86 -7.44
CA LYS A 952 26.50 -10.54 -6.04
C LYS A 952 25.30 -10.10 -5.21
N SER A 953 24.45 -9.25 -5.79
CA SER A 953 23.19 -8.83 -5.16
C SER A 953 22.20 -9.99 -5.02
N LEU A 954 22.09 -10.85 -6.03
CA LEU A 954 21.22 -12.04 -6.00
C LEU A 954 21.64 -13.03 -4.90
N LEU A 955 22.94 -13.32 -4.79
CA LEU A 955 23.52 -14.14 -3.72
C LEU A 955 23.23 -13.58 -2.33
N LYS A 956 23.38 -12.26 -2.15
CA LYS A 956 23.05 -11.59 -0.88
C LYS A 956 21.56 -11.72 -0.54
N THR A 957 20.67 -11.66 -1.52
CA THR A 957 19.22 -11.91 -1.34
C THR A 957 18.92 -13.37 -0.97
N TYR A 958 19.53 -14.34 -1.65
CA TYR A 958 19.38 -15.77 -1.36
C TYR A 958 19.83 -16.12 0.06
N MET A 959 21.05 -15.68 0.44
CA MET A 959 21.61 -15.86 1.78
C MET A 959 20.70 -15.24 2.86
N ASN A 960 20.26 -13.99 2.71
CA ASN A 960 19.36 -13.35 3.68
C ASN A 960 18.02 -14.09 3.81
N THR A 961 17.50 -14.64 2.71
CA THR A 961 16.26 -15.42 2.70
C THR A 961 16.43 -16.74 3.49
N ASP A 962 17.55 -17.44 3.29
CA ASP A 962 17.81 -18.71 3.98
C ASP A 962 18.14 -18.52 5.46
N ILE A 963 18.89 -17.46 5.82
CA ILE A 963 19.11 -17.05 7.22
C ILE A 963 17.75 -16.79 7.90
N SER A 964 16.86 -16.03 7.27
CA SER A 964 15.56 -15.67 7.84
C SER A 964 14.67 -16.91 8.06
N LYS A 965 14.49 -17.75 7.04
CA LYS A 965 13.72 -19.00 7.15
C LYS A 965 14.22 -19.93 8.27
N ARG A 966 15.54 -20.05 8.42
CA ARG A 966 16.14 -20.87 9.49
C ARG A 966 15.97 -20.24 10.87
N ARG A 967 16.12 -18.91 11.01
CA ARG A 967 15.85 -18.19 12.26
C ARG A 967 14.37 -18.30 12.67
N ASP A 968 13.43 -18.23 11.73
CA ASP A 968 11.99 -18.43 11.99
C ASP A 968 11.68 -19.86 12.45
N TYR A 969 12.32 -20.86 11.85
CA TYR A 969 12.21 -22.24 12.31
C TYR A 969 12.80 -22.43 13.73
N VAL A 970 13.93 -21.79 14.06
CA VAL A 970 14.50 -21.78 15.41
C VAL A 970 13.54 -21.12 16.41
N LYS A 971 12.95 -19.96 16.09
CA LYS A 971 11.89 -19.33 16.91
C LYS A 971 10.72 -20.29 17.17
N SER A 972 10.35 -21.11 16.18
CA SER A 972 9.30 -22.12 16.34
C SER A 972 9.66 -23.29 17.27
N LEU A 973 10.95 -23.67 17.33
CA LEU A 973 11.49 -24.74 18.18
C LEU A 973 11.59 -24.32 19.66
N SER A 974 11.95 -23.08 19.93
CA SER A 974 12.10 -22.51 21.28
C SER A 974 10.79 -22.43 22.08
N LEU A 975 9.64 -22.67 21.44
CA LEU A 975 8.32 -22.76 22.06
C LEU A 975 7.94 -24.22 22.45
N GLY A 976 8.82 -25.20 22.22
CA GLY A 976 8.66 -26.60 22.61
C GLY A 976 9.54 -26.99 23.81
N THR A 977 9.69 -28.30 24.05
CA THR A 977 10.56 -28.82 25.13
C THR A 977 12.03 -28.49 24.88
N VAL A 978 12.60 -27.70 25.79
CA VAL A 978 13.87 -26.98 25.64
C VAL A 978 15.06 -27.89 25.29
N GLU A 979 15.24 -29.01 25.99
CA GLU A 979 16.40 -29.90 25.80
C GLU A 979 16.49 -30.51 24.38
N ARG A 980 15.36 -30.95 23.81
CA ARG A 980 15.32 -31.51 22.44
C ARG A 980 15.51 -30.44 21.36
N ALA A 981 15.24 -29.17 21.67
CA ALA A 981 15.52 -28.05 20.78
C ALA A 981 17.03 -27.72 20.76
N MET A 982 17.66 -27.65 21.94
CA MET A 982 19.09 -27.30 22.08
C MET A 982 20.02 -28.24 21.30
N GLY A 983 19.78 -29.55 21.34
CA GLY A 983 20.58 -30.53 20.59
C GLY A 983 20.50 -30.42 19.06
N LYS A 984 19.51 -29.69 18.52
CA LYS A 984 19.31 -29.49 17.07
C LYS A 984 19.86 -28.16 16.56
N LEU A 985 20.16 -27.20 17.45
CA LEU A 985 20.63 -25.86 17.06
C LEU A 985 21.86 -25.89 16.14
N PRO A 986 22.92 -26.70 16.38
CA PRO A 986 24.12 -26.70 15.52
C PRO A 986 23.89 -27.16 14.07
N HIS A 987 22.74 -27.78 13.77
CA HIS A 987 22.39 -28.24 12.43
C HIS A 987 21.42 -27.29 11.69
N ILE A 988 21.02 -26.19 12.33
CA ILE A 988 19.96 -25.29 11.85
C ILE A 988 20.35 -23.82 11.96
N LEU A 989 20.99 -23.40 13.05
CA LEU A 989 21.30 -22.01 13.36
C LEU A 989 22.28 -21.41 12.33
N PRO A 990 21.89 -20.40 11.53
CA PRO A 990 22.70 -19.86 10.44
C PRO A 990 24.07 -19.32 10.85
N ASP A 991 24.22 -18.93 12.11
CA ASP A 991 25.45 -18.41 12.70
C ASP A 991 26.63 -19.42 12.62
N TYR A 992 26.35 -20.72 12.54
CA TYR A 992 27.36 -21.76 12.26
C TYR A 992 27.93 -21.72 10.82
N MET A 993 27.35 -20.94 9.90
CA MET A 993 27.87 -20.73 8.53
C MET A 993 29.35 -20.33 8.52
N LEU A 994 29.80 -19.57 9.53
CA LEU A 994 31.21 -19.20 9.71
C LEU A 994 32.12 -20.43 9.81
N VAL A 995 31.70 -21.46 10.54
CA VAL A 995 32.49 -22.67 10.79
C VAL A 995 32.76 -23.47 9.51
N PHE A 996 31.85 -23.37 8.55
CA PHE A 996 31.97 -24.03 7.24
C PHE A 996 32.67 -23.15 6.22
N ALA A 997 32.53 -21.82 6.31
CA ALA A 997 33.24 -20.87 5.46
C ALA A 997 34.76 -20.86 5.71
N VAL A 998 35.20 -20.98 6.96
CA VAL A 998 36.63 -21.01 7.33
C VAL A 998 37.44 -22.06 6.54
N PRO A 999 37.08 -23.36 6.52
CA PRO A 999 37.84 -24.35 5.76
C PRO A 999 37.70 -24.16 4.24
N ILE A 1000 36.55 -23.71 3.72
CA ILE A 1000 36.37 -23.41 2.29
C ILE A 1000 37.39 -22.34 1.84
N LEU A 1001 37.51 -21.25 2.59
CA LEU A 1001 38.45 -20.17 2.28
C LEU A 1001 39.91 -20.58 2.51
N ALA A 1002 40.18 -21.48 3.47
CA ALA A 1002 41.52 -22.02 3.67
C ALA A 1002 41.99 -22.93 2.51
N HIS A 1003 41.05 -23.66 1.90
CA HIS A 1003 41.26 -24.53 0.72
C HIS A 1003 41.00 -23.82 -0.63
N ASP A 1004 40.88 -22.49 -0.64
CA ASP A 1004 40.81 -21.72 -1.89
C ASP A 1004 42.10 -21.95 -2.72
N PRO A 1005 42.01 -22.35 -4.01
CA PRO A 1005 43.19 -22.63 -4.83
C PRO A 1005 44.15 -21.44 -4.98
N ASP A 1006 43.62 -20.21 -4.96
CA ASP A 1006 44.43 -18.99 -5.06
C ASP A 1006 45.14 -18.66 -3.72
N PHE A 1007 44.70 -19.25 -2.60
CA PHE A 1007 45.29 -19.04 -1.28
C PHE A 1007 46.51 -19.94 -1.07
N THR A 1008 47.63 -19.58 -1.69
CA THR A 1008 48.87 -20.38 -1.67
C THR A 1008 49.66 -20.26 -0.37
N SER A 1009 49.62 -19.11 0.32
CA SER A 1009 50.34 -18.87 1.57
C SER A 1009 49.56 -18.01 2.55
N TYR A 1010 49.62 -18.37 3.84
CA TYR A 1010 48.96 -17.65 4.93
C TYR A 1010 49.51 -16.23 5.15
N THR A 1011 50.66 -15.88 4.57
CA THR A 1011 51.25 -14.54 4.64
C THR A 1011 50.85 -13.62 3.48
N ASN A 1012 50.09 -14.10 2.49
CA ASN A 1012 49.68 -13.30 1.33
C ASN A 1012 48.63 -12.25 1.74
N VAL A 1013 49.08 -10.99 1.89
CA VAL A 1013 48.25 -9.86 2.31
C VAL A 1013 47.12 -9.54 1.31
N GLU A 1014 47.35 -9.70 0.00
CA GLU A 1014 46.34 -9.43 -1.02
C GLU A 1014 45.22 -10.47 -0.97
N HIS A 1015 45.57 -11.75 -0.92
CA HIS A 1015 44.58 -12.82 -0.80
C HIS A 1015 43.86 -12.75 0.56
N LEU A 1016 44.54 -12.40 1.65
CA LEU A 1016 43.90 -12.18 2.95
C LEU A 1016 42.87 -11.02 2.94
N LYS A 1017 43.04 -9.99 2.11
CA LYS A 1017 42.01 -8.96 1.89
C LYS A 1017 40.79 -9.51 1.15
N ILE A 1018 40.97 -10.46 0.23
CA ILE A 1018 39.85 -11.18 -0.42
C ILE A 1018 39.11 -12.04 0.60
N VAL A 1019 39.84 -12.83 1.40
CA VAL A 1019 39.30 -13.61 2.53
C VAL A 1019 38.51 -12.70 3.51
N GLN A 1020 39.02 -11.51 3.81
CA GLN A 1020 38.32 -10.52 4.63
C GLN A 1020 36.96 -10.10 4.02
N GLN A 1021 36.90 -9.88 2.70
CA GLN A 1021 35.65 -9.56 2.00
C GLN A 1021 34.66 -10.73 2.01
N CYS A 1022 35.15 -11.96 1.80
CA CYS A 1022 34.36 -13.19 1.87
C CYS A 1022 33.75 -13.42 3.27
N LEU A 1023 34.56 -13.26 4.32
CA LEU A 1023 34.10 -13.36 5.71
C LEU A 1023 33.09 -12.25 6.04
N TRP A 1024 33.35 -11.00 5.60
CA TRP A 1024 32.39 -9.91 5.81
C TRP A 1024 31.06 -10.16 5.07
N PHE A 1025 31.07 -10.71 3.86
CA PHE A 1025 29.86 -11.00 3.10
C PHE A 1025 28.86 -11.86 3.89
N ILE A 1026 29.33 -12.91 4.57
CA ILE A 1026 28.49 -13.79 5.39
C ILE A 1026 28.21 -13.24 6.80
N LEU A 1027 29.13 -12.46 7.37
CA LEU A 1027 29.01 -11.92 8.74
C LEU A 1027 28.14 -10.66 8.80
N GLU A 1028 28.13 -9.82 7.77
CA GLU A 1028 27.33 -8.59 7.70
C GLU A 1028 25.86 -8.79 8.13
N PRO A 1029 25.06 -9.71 7.54
CA PRO A 1029 23.66 -9.91 7.93
C PRO A 1029 23.48 -10.58 9.30
N LEU A 1030 24.52 -11.26 9.80
CA LEU A 1030 24.50 -11.97 11.08
C LEU A 1030 24.80 -11.03 12.26
N ILE A 1031 25.76 -10.10 12.08
CA ILE A 1031 26.21 -9.14 13.11
C ILE A 1031 25.30 -7.89 13.13
N THR A 1032 25.00 -7.30 11.97
CA THR A 1032 24.30 -5.99 11.91
C THR A 1032 22.88 -6.05 12.49
N LYS A 1033 22.26 -7.24 12.52
CA LYS A 1033 20.96 -7.48 13.18
C LYS A 1033 21.18 -7.94 14.63
N ASN A 1034 21.38 -6.97 15.52
CA ASN A 1034 21.65 -7.17 16.96
C ASN A 1034 20.64 -8.05 17.73
N GLU A 1035 19.43 -8.33 17.21
CA GLU A 1035 18.41 -9.21 17.85
C GLU A 1035 18.92 -10.64 18.12
N PHE A 1036 19.85 -11.16 17.32
CA PHE A 1036 20.37 -12.54 17.42
C PHE A 1036 21.88 -12.64 17.62
N TYR A 1037 22.57 -11.51 17.64
CA TYR A 1037 24.02 -11.48 17.66
C TYR A 1037 24.57 -11.68 19.09
N CYS A 1038 25.60 -12.51 19.23
CA CYS A 1038 26.21 -12.88 20.51
C CYS A 1038 27.73 -12.97 20.35
N PHE A 1039 28.47 -11.95 20.81
CA PHE A 1039 29.94 -11.87 20.60
C PHE A 1039 30.69 -13.06 21.20
N SER A 1040 30.33 -13.47 22.42
CA SER A 1040 30.91 -14.64 23.11
C SER A 1040 30.76 -15.95 22.32
N PHE A 1041 29.62 -16.18 21.66
CA PHE A 1041 29.38 -17.35 20.82
C PHE A 1041 30.34 -17.42 19.63
N TYR A 1042 30.45 -16.33 18.88
CA TYR A 1042 31.36 -16.25 17.74
C TYR A 1042 32.83 -16.34 18.16
N LYS A 1043 33.20 -15.66 19.25
CA LYS A 1043 34.56 -15.74 19.83
C LYS A 1043 34.91 -17.19 20.17
N ASN A 1044 34.04 -17.88 20.91
CA ASN A 1044 34.23 -19.26 21.34
C ASN A 1044 34.29 -20.24 20.15
N LEU A 1045 33.47 -20.04 19.10
CA LEU A 1045 33.60 -20.81 17.84
C LEU A 1045 34.99 -20.65 17.21
N ILE A 1046 35.50 -19.42 17.08
CA ILE A 1046 36.80 -19.16 16.47
C ILE A 1046 37.94 -19.74 17.31
N GLU A 1047 37.92 -19.52 18.63
CA GLU A 1047 38.91 -20.08 19.55
C GLU A 1047 38.91 -21.62 19.52
N ARG A 1048 37.73 -22.25 19.44
CA ARG A 1048 37.63 -23.71 19.27
C ARG A 1048 38.16 -24.17 17.91
N MET A 1049 37.87 -23.48 16.80
CA MET A 1049 38.41 -23.82 15.48
C MET A 1049 39.94 -23.77 15.45
N LYS A 1050 40.56 -22.77 16.10
CA LYS A 1050 42.04 -22.66 16.19
C LYS A 1050 42.71 -23.80 16.96
N ASN A 1051 41.98 -24.51 17.82
CA ASN A 1051 42.45 -25.71 18.54
C ASN A 1051 42.27 -27.01 17.74
N HIS A 1052 41.84 -26.92 16.48
CA HIS A 1052 41.73 -28.05 15.56
C HIS A 1052 42.69 -27.87 14.37
N LYS A 1053 43.06 -28.99 13.77
CA LYS A 1053 43.78 -29.09 12.50
C LYS A 1053 42.80 -29.35 11.35
N ASP A 1054 43.25 -29.14 10.11
CA ASP A 1054 42.50 -29.54 8.91
C ASP A 1054 42.26 -31.07 8.86
N VAL A 1055 41.12 -31.52 8.33
CA VAL A 1055 40.84 -32.96 8.18
C VAL A 1055 41.57 -33.60 7.00
N VAL A 1056 41.74 -32.89 5.89
CA VAL A 1056 42.27 -33.46 4.64
C VAL A 1056 43.79 -33.55 4.68
N LYS A 1057 44.45 -32.55 5.27
CA LYS A 1057 45.91 -32.47 5.46
C LYS A 1057 46.27 -32.11 6.92
N PRO A 1058 46.00 -33.00 7.89
CA PRO A 1058 46.23 -32.71 9.31
C PRO A 1058 47.72 -32.50 9.64
N ASP A 1059 48.63 -33.08 8.85
CA ASP A 1059 50.07 -33.06 9.10
C ASP A 1059 50.81 -32.02 8.21
N ASP A 1060 50.07 -31.23 7.42
CA ASP A 1060 50.58 -30.12 6.60
C ASP A 1060 50.49 -28.81 7.41
N ASP A 1061 51.61 -28.38 8.00
CA ASP A 1061 51.66 -27.14 8.77
C ASP A 1061 51.28 -25.91 7.94
N SER A 1062 51.59 -25.87 6.64
CA SER A 1062 51.22 -24.74 5.77
C SER A 1062 49.70 -24.63 5.63
N MET A 1063 49.03 -25.77 5.42
CA MET A 1063 47.57 -25.84 5.36
C MET A 1063 46.92 -25.44 6.69
N ASN A 1064 47.47 -25.90 7.81
CA ASN A 1064 46.99 -25.53 9.14
C ASN A 1064 47.20 -24.03 9.45
N TYR A 1065 48.34 -23.46 9.06
CA TYR A 1065 48.59 -22.02 9.23
C TYR A 1065 47.62 -21.17 8.39
N LYS A 1066 47.27 -21.61 7.17
CA LYS A 1066 46.19 -20.98 6.38
C LYS A 1066 44.85 -21.04 7.11
N LEU A 1067 44.45 -22.20 7.63
CA LEU A 1067 43.19 -22.37 8.38
C LEU A 1067 43.12 -21.43 9.60
N TRP A 1068 44.21 -21.34 10.37
CA TRP A 1068 44.27 -20.48 11.56
C TRP A 1068 44.37 -18.99 11.21
N ALA A 1069 45.01 -18.61 10.10
CA ALA A 1069 45.00 -17.23 9.60
C ALA A 1069 43.60 -16.78 9.16
N VAL A 1070 42.79 -17.67 8.55
CA VAL A 1070 41.37 -17.37 8.26
C VAL A 1070 40.56 -17.20 9.55
N CYS A 1071 40.83 -18.01 10.59
CA CYS A 1071 40.23 -17.83 11.92
C CYS A 1071 40.57 -16.46 12.55
N ASP A 1072 41.83 -16.06 12.51
CA ASP A 1072 42.27 -14.75 13.02
C ASP A 1072 41.69 -13.58 12.20
N MET A 1073 41.58 -13.74 10.87
CA MET A 1073 40.90 -12.76 10.02
C MET A 1073 39.41 -12.64 10.38
N ALA A 1074 38.73 -13.75 10.65
CA ALA A 1074 37.35 -13.73 11.10
C ALA A 1074 37.20 -12.99 12.43
N MET A 1075 38.11 -13.19 13.39
CA MET A 1075 38.12 -12.45 14.65
C MET A 1075 38.32 -10.94 14.41
N ASN A 1076 39.25 -10.54 13.53
CA ASN A 1076 39.47 -9.14 13.18
C ASN A 1076 38.26 -8.50 12.50
N VAL A 1077 37.57 -9.21 11.60
CA VAL A 1077 36.32 -8.73 10.97
C VAL A 1077 35.24 -8.51 12.03
N ILE A 1078 35.02 -9.47 12.94
CA ILE A 1078 34.02 -9.34 14.01
C ILE A 1078 34.38 -8.18 14.95
N PHE A 1079 35.62 -8.11 15.41
CA PHE A 1079 36.08 -7.08 16.36
C PHE A 1079 36.01 -5.67 15.78
N SER A 1080 36.30 -5.50 14.48
CA SER A 1080 36.25 -4.20 13.80
C SER A 1080 34.85 -3.73 13.39
N LYS A 1081 33.85 -4.61 13.47
CA LYS A 1081 32.46 -4.34 13.01
C LYS A 1081 31.40 -4.47 14.09
N THR A 1082 31.71 -5.13 15.21
CA THR A 1082 30.76 -5.25 16.31
C THR A 1082 30.64 -3.97 17.12
N THR A 1083 29.41 -3.60 17.47
CA THR A 1083 29.10 -2.53 18.43
C THR A 1083 28.72 -3.08 19.79
N ASN A 1084 28.62 -4.40 19.94
CA ASN A 1084 28.13 -5.08 21.12
C ASN A 1084 29.11 -6.19 21.56
N TYR A 1085 29.85 -5.93 22.64
CA TYR A 1085 30.85 -6.84 23.22
C TYR A 1085 30.29 -7.65 24.40
N ASP A 1086 28.97 -7.75 24.53
CA ASP A 1086 28.29 -8.45 25.63
C ASP A 1086 28.67 -9.93 25.69
N MET A 1087 29.10 -10.37 26.88
CA MET A 1087 29.66 -11.69 27.16
C MET A 1087 28.62 -12.66 27.75
N LYS A 1088 27.33 -12.49 27.41
CA LYS A 1088 26.28 -13.45 27.76
C LYS A 1088 26.65 -14.88 27.36
N GLU A 1089 26.34 -15.85 28.22
CA GLU A 1089 26.45 -17.26 27.86
C GLU A 1089 25.43 -17.61 26.77
N PHE A 1090 25.89 -18.27 25.72
CA PHE A 1090 25.00 -18.75 24.67
C PHE A 1090 24.30 -20.05 25.13
N PRO A 1091 22.99 -20.25 24.88
CA PRO A 1091 22.25 -21.38 25.44
C PRO A 1091 22.70 -22.78 25.02
N SER A 1092 23.68 -22.94 24.13
CA SER A 1092 24.12 -24.22 23.59
C SER A 1092 25.63 -24.23 23.41
N GLU A 1093 26.27 -25.37 23.71
CA GLU A 1093 27.71 -25.50 23.55
C GLU A 1093 28.12 -25.41 22.07
N THR A 1094 29.18 -24.65 21.79
CA THR A 1094 29.79 -24.42 20.47
C THR A 1094 30.43 -25.70 19.91
N ARG A 1095 29.82 -26.32 18.89
CA ARG A 1095 30.31 -27.57 18.29
C ARG A 1095 31.14 -27.35 17.04
N ILE A 1096 32.33 -27.94 16.97
CA ILE A 1096 33.16 -27.97 15.76
C ILE A 1096 32.89 -29.29 15.01
N PRO A 1097 32.51 -29.27 13.70
CA PRO A 1097 32.23 -30.47 12.94
C PRO A 1097 33.50 -31.29 12.65
N THR A 1098 33.52 -32.55 13.09
CA THR A 1098 34.64 -33.49 12.88
C THR A 1098 34.85 -33.90 11.42
N MET A 1099 33.93 -33.55 10.52
CA MET A 1099 34.07 -33.76 9.09
C MET A 1099 35.09 -32.82 8.44
N TYR A 1100 35.28 -31.61 8.98
CA TYR A 1100 36.16 -30.59 8.41
C TYR A 1100 37.36 -30.28 9.31
N PHE A 1101 37.29 -30.65 10.59
CA PHE A 1101 38.27 -30.32 11.61
C PHE A 1101 38.69 -31.56 12.41
N LYS A 1102 39.99 -31.86 12.44
CA LYS A 1102 40.57 -32.91 13.29
C LYS A 1102 40.97 -32.29 14.63
N ARG A 1103 40.52 -32.85 15.74
CA ARG A 1103 40.93 -32.39 17.08
C ARG A 1103 42.44 -32.64 17.26
N SER A 1104 43.16 -31.67 17.83
CA SER A 1104 44.56 -31.89 18.24
C SER A 1104 44.63 -32.87 19.41
N ASP A 1105 45.58 -33.81 19.35
CA ASP A 1105 45.81 -34.79 20.41
C ASP A 1105 46.47 -34.15 21.65
N GLU A 1106 47.18 -33.03 21.46
CA GLU A 1106 47.76 -32.22 22.53
C GLU A 1106 46.77 -31.14 23.01
N ILE A 1107 46.59 -31.03 24.34
CA ILE A 1107 45.71 -30.02 24.99
C ILE A 1107 46.44 -28.67 25.06
N ILE A 1108 46.77 -28.09 23.91
CA ILE A 1108 47.39 -26.76 23.78
C ILE A 1108 46.36 -25.79 23.22
N THR A 1109 46.12 -24.67 23.91
CA THR A 1109 45.27 -23.59 23.41
C THR A 1109 46.06 -22.70 22.44
N ASN A 1110 45.67 -22.69 21.17
CA ASN A 1110 46.38 -21.99 20.10
C ASN A 1110 46.11 -20.48 20.12
N THR A 1111 46.87 -19.77 20.96
CA THR A 1111 46.78 -18.31 21.16
C THR A 1111 47.62 -17.47 20.18
N LYS A 1112 48.49 -18.10 19.38
CA LYS A 1112 49.34 -17.42 18.39
C LYS A 1112 48.50 -16.74 17.31
N ASN A 1113 48.87 -15.54 16.89
CA ASN A 1113 48.27 -14.85 15.74
C ASN A 1113 49.02 -15.23 14.44
N TYR A 1114 48.28 -15.63 13.40
CA TYR A 1114 48.84 -16.08 12.12
C TYR A 1114 48.73 -15.02 11.01
N LEU A 1115 48.19 -13.82 11.29
CA LEU A 1115 48.12 -12.73 10.31
C LEU A 1115 49.44 -11.96 10.18
N PRO A 1116 49.80 -11.47 8.99
CA PRO A 1116 50.85 -10.45 8.80
C PRO A 1116 50.58 -9.19 9.64
N ALA A 1117 51.65 -8.54 10.12
CA ALA A 1117 51.56 -7.38 11.02
C ALA A 1117 50.68 -6.24 10.47
N GLU A 1118 50.69 -6.01 9.15
CA GLU A 1118 49.86 -5.02 8.44
C GLU A 1118 48.34 -5.24 8.62
N LEU A 1119 47.91 -6.47 8.89
CA LEU A 1119 46.51 -6.85 9.03
C LEU A 1119 46.10 -7.14 10.48
N GLN A 1120 47.03 -7.03 11.44
CA GLN A 1120 46.74 -7.23 12.86
C GLN A 1120 46.06 -6.00 13.47
N ILE A 1121 44.94 -6.20 14.16
CA ILE A 1121 44.23 -5.16 14.91
C ILE A 1121 44.63 -5.27 16.39
N ASN A 1122 45.00 -4.15 17.01
CA ASN A 1122 45.40 -4.12 18.41
C ASN A 1122 44.17 -4.26 19.33
N MET A 1123 43.86 -5.50 19.73
CA MET A 1123 42.62 -5.85 20.47
C MET A 1123 42.55 -5.30 21.90
N ASN A 1124 43.61 -4.69 22.42
CA ASN A 1124 43.67 -4.18 23.80
C ASN A 1124 42.94 -2.84 24.01
N ASN A 1125 42.28 -2.25 23.02
CA ASN A 1125 41.61 -0.96 23.19
C ASN A 1125 40.30 -0.81 22.38
N PRO A 1126 39.15 -1.33 22.88
CA PRO A 1126 37.85 -1.23 22.21
C PRO A 1126 37.20 0.16 22.37
N LYS A 1127 37.86 1.22 21.87
CA LYS A 1127 37.30 2.57 21.66
C LYS A 1127 38.31 3.52 20.99
N SER A 1128 38.12 3.82 19.70
CA SER A 1128 38.41 5.15 19.11
C SER A 1128 37.91 5.28 17.67
N LYS A 1129 36.57 5.32 17.49
CA LYS A 1129 35.92 6.00 16.35
C LYS A 1129 34.44 6.26 16.67
N GLY A 1130 34.25 7.13 17.65
CA GLY A 1130 32.98 7.80 17.91
C GLY A 1130 33.31 9.23 18.32
N SER A 1131 32.92 10.21 17.51
CA SER A 1131 33.15 11.62 17.80
C SER A 1131 32.13 12.11 18.83
N SER A 1132 32.61 12.44 20.02
CA SER A 1132 32.12 13.63 20.73
C SER A 1132 33.17 14.08 21.74
N MET A 1133 33.57 15.35 21.66
CA MET A 1133 34.39 15.95 22.70
C MET A 1133 33.52 16.21 23.92
N ASN A 1134 34.03 15.88 25.11
CA ASN A 1134 33.75 16.63 26.31
C ASN A 1134 34.89 16.43 27.30
N SER A 1135 35.80 17.39 27.34
CA SER A 1135 36.89 17.45 28.30
C SER A 1135 36.37 17.97 29.64
N VAL A 1136 36.38 17.14 30.68
CA VAL A 1136 36.28 17.60 32.07
C VAL A 1136 37.60 17.28 32.78
N ILE A 1137 38.11 18.31 33.44
CA ILE A 1137 39.45 18.44 34.01
C ILE A 1137 39.65 17.46 35.19
N GLU A 1138 40.74 16.70 35.16
CA GLU A 1138 41.25 16.00 36.36
C GLU A 1138 41.85 16.98 37.37
N ARG A 1139 41.74 16.65 38.68
CA ARG A 1139 42.80 16.98 39.64
C ARG A 1139 43.18 15.74 40.47
N PRO A 1140 44.48 15.50 40.74
CA PRO A 1140 44.95 14.19 41.18
C PRO A 1140 45.41 14.16 42.65
N THR A 1141 45.54 12.96 43.22
CA THR A 1141 46.29 12.72 44.47
C THR A 1141 47.55 11.88 44.21
N ARG A 1142 48.63 12.23 44.92
CA ARG A 1142 50.02 11.89 44.60
C ARG A 1142 50.64 11.04 45.71
N LYS A 1143 51.43 10.01 45.38
CA LYS A 1143 52.46 9.34 46.21
C LYS A 1143 53.18 8.29 45.33
N THR A 1144 54.51 8.08 45.30
CA THR A 1144 55.67 8.88 45.74
C THR A 1144 56.91 8.34 45.00
N LYS A 1145 57.86 9.18 44.58
CA LYS A 1145 59.30 8.84 44.52
C LYS A 1145 60.13 10.13 44.67
N ILE A 1146 61.38 9.99 45.13
CA ILE A 1146 62.08 10.99 45.96
C ILE A 1146 63.08 11.85 45.16
N LYS A 1147 63.23 13.12 45.61
CA LYS A 1147 64.24 14.19 45.38
C LYS A 1147 65.49 13.84 44.54
N VAL A 1148 66.03 14.77 43.73
CA VAL A 1148 66.93 15.92 44.09
C VAL A 1148 67.13 16.78 42.79
N LYS A 1149 67.25 18.12 42.71
CA LYS A 1149 67.37 19.25 43.68
C LYS A 1149 66.76 20.59 43.10
N GLU A 1150 67.19 21.72 43.69
CA GLU A 1150 67.24 23.16 43.32
C GLU A 1150 67.41 23.54 41.82
N ALA A 1151 67.09 24.75 41.32
CA ALA A 1151 66.41 25.98 41.82
C ALA A 1151 65.94 26.80 40.57
N GLY A 1152 65.13 27.86 40.59
CA GLY A 1152 64.35 28.55 41.64
C GLY A 1152 63.70 29.83 41.06
N ILE A 1153 62.67 30.36 41.75
CA ILE A 1153 62.10 31.73 41.65
C ILE A 1153 61.40 32.13 40.32
N GLY A 1154 60.19 32.73 40.41
CA GLY A 1154 59.47 33.41 39.31
C GLY A 1154 59.83 34.91 39.25
N PRO A 1155 58.89 35.86 39.03
CA PRO A 1155 57.45 35.74 38.74
C PRO A 1155 56.93 36.70 37.63
N ASN A 1156 55.60 36.88 37.54
CA ASN A 1156 54.86 38.10 37.13
C ASN A 1156 54.67 38.54 35.65
N GLU A 1157 53.55 39.27 35.45
CA GLU A 1157 53.29 40.41 34.53
C GLU A 1157 53.16 40.18 33.00
N THR A 1158 52.32 40.88 32.21
CA THR A 1158 50.96 41.49 32.37
C THR A 1158 50.38 41.91 30.99
N ASP A 1159 49.10 42.34 30.96
CA ASP A 1159 48.51 43.40 30.10
C ASP A 1159 48.21 43.26 28.58
N ALA A 1160 46.91 43.02 28.30
CA ALA A 1160 45.91 43.99 27.79
C ALA A 1160 45.96 44.61 26.35
N ARG A 1161 44.82 44.58 25.61
CA ARG A 1161 43.89 45.73 25.31
C ARG A 1161 42.92 45.51 24.11
N LEU A 1162 41.61 45.58 24.43
CA LEU A 1162 40.40 46.09 23.71
C LEU A 1162 40.48 46.65 22.26
N ARG A 1163 39.47 46.32 21.41
CA ARG A 1163 38.21 47.11 21.19
C ARG A 1163 37.22 46.45 20.21
N ASP A 1164 35.96 46.91 20.25
CA ASP A 1164 34.74 46.37 19.60
C ASP A 1164 34.49 46.86 18.14
N ASP A 1165 33.61 46.16 17.39
CA ASP A 1165 32.32 46.75 16.93
C ASP A 1165 31.30 45.74 16.30
N GLU A 1166 30.04 45.96 16.67
CA GLU A 1166 28.69 45.66 16.11
C GLU A 1166 28.20 44.35 15.40
N MET A 1167 27.06 43.87 15.95
CA MET A 1167 25.82 43.32 15.34
C MET A 1167 25.73 41.92 14.65
N LYS A 1168 25.26 40.95 15.48
CA LYS A 1168 24.10 40.04 15.29
C LYS A 1168 23.74 39.52 13.87
N TYR A 1169 23.77 38.19 13.72
CA TYR A 1169 22.59 37.39 13.31
C TYR A 1169 22.56 36.05 14.07
N ILE A 1170 21.36 35.51 14.29
CA ILE A 1170 21.13 34.19 14.92
C ILE A 1170 20.93 33.18 13.80
N ASP A 1171 21.69 32.10 13.80
CA ASP A 1171 21.48 30.99 12.86
C ASP A 1171 21.50 29.65 13.61
N ALA A 1172 20.34 29.00 13.64
CA ALA A 1172 20.17 27.67 14.23
C ALA A 1172 20.33 26.63 13.12
N GLN A 1173 21.39 25.81 13.19
CA GLN A 1173 21.71 24.87 12.13
C GLN A 1173 20.63 23.79 11.94
N PRO A 1174 20.28 23.42 10.70
CA PRO A 1174 19.40 22.29 10.41
C PRO A 1174 20.12 20.95 10.67
N SER A 1175 19.43 20.03 11.34
CA SER A 1175 19.92 18.67 11.56
C SER A 1175 19.86 17.81 10.29
N GLU A 1176 20.83 16.91 10.16
CA GLU A 1176 21.17 16.19 8.92
C GLU A 1176 20.04 15.29 8.39
N ALA A 1177 19.82 15.35 7.06
CA ALA A 1177 18.83 14.54 6.36
C ALA A 1177 19.36 13.15 5.95
N SER A 1178 18.49 12.14 5.96
CA SER A 1178 18.86 10.76 5.62
C SER A 1178 19.13 10.57 4.12
N GLU A 1179 20.24 9.92 3.78
CA GLU A 1179 20.54 9.51 2.40
C GLU A 1179 19.58 8.41 1.90
N THR A 1180 18.66 8.77 0.99
CA THR A 1180 17.95 7.82 0.13
C THR A 1180 18.23 8.13 -1.34
N LYS A 1181 19.30 7.53 -1.89
CA LYS A 1181 19.56 7.54 -3.33
C LYS A 1181 18.64 6.55 -4.03
N ILE A 1182 17.67 7.07 -4.77
CA ILE A 1182 16.84 6.30 -5.71
C ILE A 1182 17.61 6.18 -7.02
N HIS A 1183 17.90 4.96 -7.48
CA HIS A 1183 18.35 4.73 -8.84
C HIS A 1183 17.14 4.68 -9.77
N LEU A 1184 17.03 5.65 -10.67
CA LEU A 1184 16.14 5.58 -11.83
C LEU A 1184 16.76 4.64 -12.89
N PRO A 1185 15.94 3.94 -13.68
CA PRO A 1185 16.43 3.31 -14.91
C PRO A 1185 16.78 4.40 -15.92
N ILE A 1186 17.90 4.21 -16.62
CA ILE A 1186 18.29 5.00 -17.79
C ILE A 1186 18.01 4.10 -18.98
N ASP A 1187 17.25 4.61 -19.96
CA ASP A 1187 17.04 3.93 -21.24
C ASP A 1187 18.32 4.04 -22.09
N ASP A 1188 18.67 2.96 -22.77
CA ASP A 1188 19.75 2.94 -23.75
C ASP A 1188 19.27 3.62 -25.05
N ASP A 1189 19.99 4.63 -25.52
CA ASP A 1189 19.91 5.11 -26.90
C ASP A 1189 21.32 5.60 -27.33
N ASP A 1190 21.93 4.88 -28.25
CA ASP A 1190 23.24 5.23 -28.83
C ASP A 1190 23.13 6.47 -29.72
N ASN A 1191 24.08 7.41 -29.59
CA ASN A 1191 24.63 8.13 -30.75
C ASN A 1191 25.93 8.88 -30.39
N ASP A 1192 27.01 8.55 -31.09
CA ASP A 1192 28.29 9.23 -31.01
C ASP A 1192 28.25 10.66 -31.54
N GLN A 1193 28.79 11.62 -30.76
CA GLN A 1193 29.69 12.68 -31.26
C GLN A 1193 30.31 13.50 -30.11
N GLU A 1194 31.64 13.53 -30.05
CA GLU A 1194 32.40 14.48 -29.21
C GLU A 1194 32.16 15.93 -29.64
N PRO A 1195 32.23 16.89 -28.69
CA PRO A 1195 33.13 18.03 -28.92
C PRO A 1195 34.00 18.42 -27.71
N PRO A 1196 35.11 19.17 -27.93
CA PRO A 1196 36.23 19.25 -26.99
C PRO A 1196 36.19 20.43 -25.99
N ALA A 1197 37.21 20.47 -25.13
CA ALA A 1197 37.26 21.30 -23.93
C ALA A 1197 37.84 22.72 -24.08
N LYS A 1198 37.58 23.52 -23.02
CA LYS A 1198 38.30 24.70 -22.48
C LYS A 1198 37.88 26.13 -22.89
N ARG A 1199 37.36 26.82 -21.85
CA ARG A 1199 37.71 28.16 -21.29
C ARG A 1199 36.59 29.23 -21.26
N PRO A 1200 36.58 30.13 -20.25
CA PRO A 1200 35.48 31.05 -19.99
C PRO A 1200 35.77 32.51 -20.38
N HIS A 1201 34.73 33.30 -20.68
CA HIS A 1201 34.61 34.68 -20.15
C HIS A 1201 33.24 35.34 -20.41
N LYS A 1202 32.76 36.03 -19.36
CA LYS A 1202 32.12 37.37 -19.32
C LYS A 1202 31.02 37.79 -20.34
N GLU A 1203 29.88 38.13 -19.71
CA GLU A 1203 29.17 39.42 -19.77
C GLU A 1203 28.47 39.92 -21.07
N THR A 1204 27.16 40.11 -20.88
CA THR A 1204 26.31 41.24 -21.31
C THR A 1204 25.56 41.24 -22.65
N ASN A 1205 24.30 41.65 -22.50
CA ASN A 1205 23.47 42.48 -23.39
C ASN A 1205 22.54 41.85 -24.45
N LYS A 1206 21.25 41.98 -24.11
CA LYS A 1206 20.12 42.54 -24.91
C LYS A 1206 19.23 41.61 -25.75
N ILE A 1207 17.99 41.50 -25.25
CA ILE A 1207 16.72 41.81 -25.94
C ILE A 1207 16.47 41.06 -27.28
N LYS A 1208 15.67 39.98 -27.20
CA LYS A 1208 14.21 40.07 -27.42
C LYS A 1208 13.48 38.98 -26.63
#